data_AF-A0A554FXQ4-F1
#
_entry.id   AF-A0A554FXQ4-F1
#
_cell.length_a   1.000
_cell.length_b   1.000
_cell.length_c   1.000
_cell.angle_alpha   90.00
_cell.angle_beta   90.00
_cell.angle_gamma   90.00
#
_symmetry.space_group_name_H-M   'P 1'
#
loop_
_entity.id
_entity.type
_entity.pdbx_description
1 polymer ?
#
loop_
_entity_poly.entity_id
_entity_poly.type
_entity_poly.pdbx_seq_one_letter_code
_entity_poly.pdbx_strand_id
1 'polypeptide(L)'
;MRFYCTICGYHAAFMLRPVRCRGCMGTGSMKEVPRGIPKHRKSTRYGSYTIRGGKAFRQRDAKESQRSVLARRKLETFKTPLPNHLLPFKKRKHSPSMTSSPQEPPPSLRREEVHEEEAGLDLGVGTFNINHFSQKTAKAKKDLLLRLFEQNPWLDVLVLQEINKKALPLLKSIDFKGHGLTLVLGPQMQAVYPKYKGQKASEDDDSEDEDSDDESSMSDTDEETWTLGKSQCEWYPIIFRTSCCTDSSWRAFSGGEVKRRSSDRSTEPIQWAKPVEYTKAPKGWTTKYPTLLKERREQYRLLNARHLPWRPVVVHDLRIGKHDVHIGVVHTSPAGQGLGRMGEYEQVSGFFQHVSQNTGEPWIIAGDYYIDPEATVAVNSDTKSRQWDDLFHVKADTLGLTLSVPVSASNQSSQTYRSVNSKKNQEQFKEKGYIKDWDQVGDKFKLNKRADFFVISRAFALHHTGIFSPVKGLLPVDPNHQALNFWAQTSDHAPTGGIFCDSPFSEKWARNWQLISESLGTRQSQAQLEVWELQKQAVDELLSSLRELIPLLTRLQEDGLRLAQRLCVLIVKALNSPAAIAIRGVSFEPDEQYPRWKANSQNVTQQHLSEFFGVCAQVETASVLNSPHALEQFALLFRNAYRALQQIGIRPRSFDLTPESETYSQVKLGTRQTASTGSRTGKEKLTQELQQEIIELLSGYLEKQRSTGSPPPSLVGCVQGSVNQFQVPGGRTACSAMAVLGIAAVLAHGGELDTERIDNILLEGTALYQRMNTATEDETELMQALALSCGGMVDPIVLQPQAPYYNPLEIPEEEIRLRGLLQAGAGTSHRDTLGQELASLLRQGERMGVALVLGGYTVSVIRNGDAYYLFDSHGWKDRRNAFVQRYAFVNELLVAVGKMAKSRALFDHEIGVTLYLPEDV
;
A
#
# COMPACT_ATOMS: atom_id res chain seq x y z
N MET A 1 -45.90 15.34 20.14
CA MET A 1 -45.96 13.87 19.91
C MET A 1 -45.10 13.54 18.70
N ARG A 2 -44.22 12.53 18.79
CA ARG A 2 -43.44 12.03 17.63
C ARG A 2 -44.12 10.77 17.13
N PHE A 3 -44.36 10.68 15.83
CA PHE A 3 -44.93 9.49 15.21
C PHE A 3 -43.91 8.82 14.29
N TYR A 4 -43.99 7.51 14.15
CA TYR A 4 -43.22 6.76 13.15
C TYR A 4 -44.14 5.86 12.33
N CYS A 5 -43.83 5.72 11.04
CA CYS A 5 -44.57 4.81 10.16
C CYS A 5 -44.05 3.38 10.33
N THR A 6 -44.93 2.43 10.66
CA THR A 6 -44.55 1.02 10.81
C THR A 6 -44.21 0.34 9.48
N ILE A 7 -44.57 0.94 8.34
CA ILE A 7 -44.33 0.36 7.01
C ILE A 7 -42.99 0.83 6.43
N CYS A 8 -42.68 2.12 6.54
CA CYS A 8 -41.49 2.71 5.88
C CYS A 8 -40.50 3.39 6.83
N GLY A 9 -40.73 3.34 8.14
CA GLY A 9 -39.84 3.94 9.14
C GLY A 9 -39.84 5.48 9.16
N TYR A 10 -40.70 6.15 8.38
CA TYR A 10 -40.76 7.61 8.31
C TYR A 10 -41.17 8.22 9.66
N HIS A 11 -40.30 9.07 10.24
CA HIS A 11 -40.55 9.79 11.48
C HIS A 11 -41.05 11.21 11.22
N ALA A 12 -42.18 11.57 11.83
CA ALA A 12 -42.75 12.91 11.76
C ALA A 12 -42.83 13.53 13.16
N ALA A 13 -42.33 14.77 13.29
CA ALA A 13 -42.56 15.59 14.46
C ALA A 13 -43.79 16.47 14.21
N PHE A 14 -44.81 16.34 15.07
CA PHE A 14 -46.08 17.10 15.03
C PHE A 14 -47.01 16.82 13.83
N MET A 15 -48.14 16.14 14.09
CA MET A 15 -49.29 16.10 13.19
C MET A 15 -50.58 16.19 14.00
N LEU A 16 -51.56 16.99 13.54
CA LEU A 16 -52.81 17.28 14.26
C LEU A 16 -53.92 16.22 14.09
N ARG A 17 -53.74 15.22 13.20
CA ARG A 17 -54.51 13.95 13.11
C ARG A 17 -53.92 13.06 11.99
N PRO A 18 -53.77 11.73 12.15
CA PRO A 18 -53.13 10.89 11.15
C PRO A 18 -54.18 10.26 10.23
N VAL A 19 -54.08 10.48 8.92
CA VAL A 19 -54.76 9.57 7.98
C VAL A 19 -53.75 8.90 7.05
N ARG A 20 -52.66 9.54 6.62
CA ARG A 20 -51.65 8.92 5.73
C ARG A 20 -50.21 9.27 6.11
N CYS A 21 -49.32 8.27 6.05
CA CYS A 21 -47.87 8.50 6.08
C CYS A 21 -47.41 9.19 4.79
N ARG A 22 -46.63 10.27 4.86
CA ARG A 22 -46.09 10.93 3.65
C ARG A 22 -45.07 10.09 2.87
N GLY A 23 -44.37 9.16 3.52
CA GLY A 23 -43.37 8.32 2.87
C GLY A 23 -43.98 7.22 1.99
N CYS A 24 -44.89 6.42 2.56
CA CYS A 24 -45.48 5.27 1.87
C CYS A 24 -46.96 5.45 1.47
N MET A 25 -47.57 6.59 1.79
CA MET A 25 -48.99 6.88 1.57
C MET A 25 -49.99 5.95 2.31
N GLY A 26 -49.51 4.97 3.08
CA GLY A 26 -50.33 4.00 3.80
C GLY A 26 -51.17 4.63 4.91
N THR A 27 -52.46 4.34 4.91
CA THR A 27 -53.41 4.79 5.94
C THR A 27 -53.28 3.99 7.23
N GLY A 28 -53.32 4.64 8.40
CA GLY A 28 -53.27 3.96 9.71
C GLY A 28 -51.90 3.46 10.17
N SER A 29 -50.82 3.74 9.42
CA SER A 29 -49.48 3.21 9.68
C SER A 29 -48.64 4.01 10.70
N MET A 30 -49.15 5.13 11.23
CA MET A 30 -48.38 6.04 12.10
C MET A 30 -48.62 5.72 13.59
N LYS A 31 -47.58 5.34 14.35
CA LYS A 31 -47.64 5.07 15.80
C LYS A 31 -46.91 6.15 16.61
N GLU A 32 -47.46 6.53 17.76
CA GLU A 32 -46.85 7.51 18.67
C GLU A 32 -45.71 6.90 19.49
N VAL A 33 -44.63 7.68 19.69
CA VAL A 33 -43.45 7.27 20.47
C VAL A 33 -43.50 7.91 21.88
N PRO A 34 -43.58 7.13 22.97
CA PRO A 34 -43.53 7.65 24.33
C PRO A 34 -42.14 8.23 24.67
N ARG A 35 -42.09 9.38 25.36
CA ARG A 35 -40.82 9.98 25.84
C ARG A 35 -40.47 9.47 27.25
N GLY A 36 -39.37 8.74 27.38
CA GLY A 36 -38.65 8.56 28.64
C GLY A 36 -37.32 9.31 28.59
N ILE A 37 -37.03 10.15 29.59
CA ILE A 37 -35.75 10.86 29.75
C ILE A 37 -35.12 10.41 31.07
N PRO A 38 -33.91 9.82 31.08
CA PRO A 38 -33.04 9.87 32.25
C PRO A 38 -32.01 11.00 32.08
N LYS A 39 -31.88 11.84 33.11
CA LYS A 39 -30.82 12.84 33.26
C LYS A 39 -29.57 12.15 33.80
N HIS A 40 -28.40 12.35 33.17
CA HIS A 40 -27.12 12.09 33.83
C HIS A 40 -26.04 13.14 33.50
N ARG A 41 -25.21 13.38 34.52
CA ARG A 41 -24.12 14.36 34.68
C ARG A 41 -22.97 14.12 33.71
N LYS A 42 -22.33 15.20 33.25
CA LYS A 42 -21.12 15.20 32.42
C LYS A 42 -19.88 14.89 33.28
N SER A 43 -19.12 13.88 32.87
CA SER A 43 -17.71 13.66 33.22
C SER A 43 -16.93 13.61 31.91
N THR A 44 -15.95 14.50 31.76
CA THR A 44 -15.02 14.60 30.63
C THR A 44 -13.92 13.55 30.80
N ARG A 45 -13.90 12.53 29.94
CA ARG A 45 -12.84 11.52 29.81
C ARG A 45 -12.62 11.17 28.33
N TYR A 46 -11.36 11.21 27.93
CA TYR A 46 -10.77 10.83 26.64
C TYR A 46 -11.05 9.35 26.27
N GLY A 47 -11.23 9.04 24.98
CA GLY A 47 -11.47 7.67 24.48
C GLY A 47 -11.01 7.50 23.03
N SER A 48 -10.72 6.26 22.62
CA SER A 48 -10.37 5.89 21.24
C SER A 48 -11.61 5.68 20.37
N TYR A 49 -11.46 5.88 19.05
CA TYR A 49 -12.55 5.82 18.07
C TYR A 49 -12.13 4.97 16.86
N THR A 50 -13.02 4.11 16.34
CA THR A 50 -12.79 3.35 15.09
C THR A 50 -13.88 3.67 14.09
N ILE A 51 -13.53 3.95 12.83
CA ILE A 51 -14.46 4.34 11.75
C ILE A 51 -14.91 3.11 10.97
N ARG A 52 -16.22 2.85 10.88
CA ARG A 52 -16.81 1.81 10.01
C ARG A 52 -18.17 2.26 9.45
N GLY A 53 -18.35 2.16 8.13
CA GLY A 53 -19.63 2.51 7.47
C GLY A 53 -20.09 3.94 7.78
N GLY A 54 -19.14 4.88 7.88
CA GLY A 54 -19.41 6.26 8.24
C GLY A 54 -19.56 6.57 9.71
N LYS A 55 -19.83 5.58 10.57
CA LYS A 55 -19.94 5.79 12.01
C LYS A 55 -18.59 5.49 12.62
N ALA A 56 -18.12 6.35 13.50
CA ALA A 56 -17.06 6.03 14.42
C ALA A 56 -17.64 5.85 15.81
N PHE A 57 -17.17 4.76 16.38
CA PHE A 57 -17.76 4.12 17.51
C PHE A 57 -16.90 4.53 18.70
N ARG A 58 -17.48 5.37 19.57
CA ARG A 58 -16.95 5.55 20.91
C ARG A 58 -17.29 4.29 21.69
N GLN A 59 -16.29 3.57 22.19
CA GLN A 59 -16.52 2.46 23.13
C GLN A 59 -17.23 2.99 24.40
N ARG A 60 -18.56 2.92 24.48
CA ARG A 60 -19.34 3.20 25.71
C ARG A 60 -20.53 2.25 25.79
N ASP A 61 -20.48 1.38 26.80
CA ASP A 61 -21.57 0.69 27.52
C ASP A 61 -21.19 -0.70 28.07
N ALA A 62 -19.91 -1.10 28.00
CA ALA A 62 -19.37 -2.05 28.96
C ALA A 62 -19.05 -1.30 30.27
N LYS A 63 -19.58 -1.76 31.41
CA LYS A 63 -19.19 -1.28 32.74
C LYS A 63 -17.66 -1.18 32.80
N GLU A 64 -17.11 0.00 33.12
CA GLU A 64 -15.67 0.20 33.31
C GLU A 64 -15.17 -0.93 34.22
N SER A 65 -14.39 -1.85 33.65
CA SER A 65 -13.81 -2.93 34.43
C SER A 65 -12.80 -2.32 35.41
N GLN A 66 -12.67 -2.93 36.59
CA GLN A 66 -11.70 -2.54 37.62
C GLN A 66 -10.27 -2.40 37.05
N ARG A 67 -10.00 -3.11 35.93
CA ARG A 67 -8.80 -3.07 35.09
C ARG A 67 -8.56 -1.72 34.39
N SER A 68 -9.58 -1.03 33.89
CA SER A 68 -9.47 0.32 33.28
C SER A 68 -9.16 1.41 34.31
N VAL A 69 -9.67 1.24 35.54
CA VAL A 69 -9.34 2.11 36.68
C VAL A 69 -7.89 1.90 37.13
N LEU A 70 -7.38 0.67 37.07
CA LEU A 70 -5.99 0.31 37.40
C LEU A 70 -4.97 0.79 36.33
N ALA A 71 -5.30 0.67 35.04
CA ALA A 71 -4.46 1.19 33.96
C ALA A 71 -4.31 2.73 34.01
N ARG A 72 -5.34 3.46 34.46
CA ARG A 72 -5.23 4.91 34.73
C ARG A 72 -4.32 5.27 35.89
N ARG A 73 -4.29 4.46 36.97
CA ARG A 73 -3.32 4.64 38.08
C ARG A 73 -1.88 4.37 37.65
N LYS A 74 -1.66 3.48 36.66
CA LYS A 74 -0.33 3.24 36.06
C LYS A 74 0.19 4.45 35.26
N LEU A 75 -0.65 5.16 34.53
CA LEU A 75 -0.24 6.37 33.80
C LEU A 75 0.15 7.54 34.73
N GLU A 76 -0.48 7.66 35.90
CA GLU A 76 -0.10 8.67 36.90
C GLU A 76 1.25 8.36 37.58
N THR A 77 1.68 7.09 37.60
CA THR A 77 2.93 6.63 38.21
C THR A 77 4.14 6.65 37.25
N PHE A 78 3.92 6.85 35.94
CA PHE A 78 4.98 7.09 34.94
C PHE A 78 5.44 8.56 34.85
N LYS A 79 4.95 9.46 35.71
CA LYS A 79 5.54 10.80 35.88
C LYS A 79 6.92 10.66 36.54
N THR A 80 7.95 10.42 35.73
CA THR A 80 9.32 10.65 36.15
C THR A 80 9.44 12.14 36.49
N PRO A 81 9.91 12.53 37.70
CA PRO A 81 10.11 13.94 37.99
C PRO A 81 11.18 14.48 37.04
N LEU A 82 10.88 15.59 36.37
CA LEU A 82 11.82 16.36 35.57
C LEU A 82 13.13 16.60 36.38
N PRO A 83 14.31 16.47 35.77
CA PRO A 83 15.57 16.81 36.42
C PRO A 83 15.54 18.24 37.00
N ASN A 84 16.00 18.39 38.24
CA ASN A 84 15.93 19.65 39.01
C ASN A 84 16.56 20.88 38.34
N HIS A 85 17.33 20.72 37.26
CA HIS A 85 17.96 21.81 36.52
C HIS A 85 17.04 22.48 35.48
N LEU A 86 15.83 21.94 35.23
CA LEU A 86 14.84 22.50 34.28
C LEU A 86 13.63 23.17 34.96
N LEU A 87 13.65 23.37 36.28
CA LEU A 87 12.63 24.16 36.96
C LEU A 87 12.97 25.65 36.91
N PRO A 88 12.02 26.54 36.54
CA PRO A 88 12.26 27.98 36.52
C PRO A 88 12.54 28.49 37.94
N PHE A 89 13.62 29.26 38.07
CA PHE A 89 14.08 29.91 39.31
C PHE A 89 12.93 30.69 39.99
N LYS A 90 12.31 30.11 41.02
CA LYS A 90 11.52 30.87 41.98
C LYS A 90 12.45 31.49 43.02
N LYS A 91 12.41 32.81 43.11
CA LYS A 91 13.14 33.62 44.10
C LYS A 91 12.92 33.07 45.51
N ARG A 92 14.00 32.60 46.15
CA ARG A 92 14.05 32.22 47.56
C ARG A 92 13.84 33.48 48.42
N LYS A 93 12.80 33.48 49.25
CA LYS A 93 12.75 34.30 50.47
C LYS A 93 13.32 33.49 51.63
N HIS A 94 14.34 34.04 52.27
CA HIS A 94 14.88 33.56 53.55
C HIS A 94 13.89 33.82 54.68
N SER A 95 13.62 32.81 55.52
CA SER A 95 13.64 32.95 56.99
C SER A 95 13.89 31.58 57.66
N PRO A 96 14.48 31.55 58.88
CA PRO A 96 14.97 30.32 59.51
C PRO A 96 14.11 29.83 60.70
N SER A 97 14.34 28.57 61.06
CA SER A 97 14.48 28.02 62.43
C SER A 97 13.64 26.77 62.75
N MET A 98 14.37 25.75 63.19
CA MET A 98 14.16 24.93 64.39
C MET A 98 12.80 24.25 64.60
N THR A 99 12.75 22.91 64.51
CA THR A 99 12.83 21.99 65.66
C THR A 99 12.60 20.55 65.21
N SER A 100 13.36 19.63 65.83
CA SER A 100 13.33 18.19 65.65
C SER A 100 12.12 17.55 66.36
N SER A 101 11.52 16.54 65.74
CA SER A 101 10.58 15.62 66.39
C SER A 101 10.84 14.18 65.92
N PRO A 102 10.64 13.15 66.76
CA PRO A 102 11.14 11.81 66.53
C PRO A 102 10.33 11.05 65.46
N GLN A 103 11.02 10.34 64.58
CA GLN A 103 10.44 9.50 63.52
C GLN A 103 9.71 8.29 64.11
N GLU A 104 8.43 8.15 63.76
CA GLU A 104 7.72 6.87 63.82
C GLU A 104 8.29 5.89 62.77
N PRO A 105 8.33 4.58 63.06
CA PRO A 105 8.79 3.58 62.10
C PRO A 105 7.85 3.53 60.88
N PRO A 106 8.40 3.40 59.66
CA PRO A 106 7.59 3.41 58.45
C PRO A 106 6.66 2.20 58.42
N PRO A 107 5.39 2.37 57.97
CA PRO A 107 4.46 1.27 57.84
C PRO A 107 5.03 0.27 56.84
N SER A 108 5.08 -1.01 57.24
CA SER A 108 5.49 -2.13 56.41
C SER A 108 4.80 -2.06 55.04
N LEU A 109 5.61 -1.88 53.99
CA LEU A 109 5.20 -1.88 52.60
C LEU A 109 4.51 -3.21 52.29
N ARG A 110 3.18 -3.19 52.21
CA ARG A 110 2.41 -4.25 51.55
C ARG A 110 2.97 -4.37 50.14
N ARG A 111 3.57 -5.52 49.81
CA ARG A 111 3.86 -5.90 48.42
C ARG A 111 2.53 -5.84 47.67
N GLU A 112 2.34 -4.80 46.88
CA GLU A 112 1.30 -4.79 45.85
C GLU A 112 1.70 -5.88 44.86
N GLU A 113 0.91 -6.96 44.82
CA GLU A 113 1.01 -7.97 43.78
C GLU A 113 0.86 -7.23 42.44
N VAL A 114 1.95 -7.11 41.70
CA VAL A 114 1.95 -6.56 40.35
C VAL A 114 1.12 -7.53 39.52
N HIS A 115 -0.16 -7.23 39.32
CA HIS A 115 -0.99 -7.93 38.36
C HIS A 115 -0.36 -7.70 36.98
N GLU A 116 0.36 -8.72 36.49
CA GLU A 116 0.79 -8.83 35.10
C GLU A 116 -0.47 -8.69 34.22
N GLU A 117 -0.60 -7.54 33.57
CA GLU A 117 -1.69 -7.29 32.63
C GLU A 117 -1.51 -8.22 31.44
N GLU A 118 -2.55 -8.98 31.12
CA GLU A 118 -2.53 -9.89 29.97
C GLU A 118 -2.38 -9.06 28.70
N ALA A 119 -1.35 -9.37 27.91
CA ALA A 119 -1.16 -8.81 26.58
C ALA A 119 -2.33 -9.18 25.67
N GLY A 120 -2.80 -8.22 24.85
CA GLY A 120 -3.83 -8.49 23.83
C GLY A 120 -3.32 -9.40 22.72
N LEU A 121 -4.24 -9.90 21.89
CA LEU A 121 -3.88 -10.73 20.74
C LEU A 121 -3.24 -9.86 19.64
N ASP A 122 -1.99 -10.16 19.28
CA ASP A 122 -1.26 -9.56 18.16
C ASP A 122 -0.61 -10.68 17.35
N LEU A 123 -1.20 -11.04 16.21
CA LEU A 123 -0.91 -12.29 15.49
C LEU A 123 -0.61 -12.04 14.01
N GLY A 124 0.54 -12.52 13.53
CA GLY A 124 0.87 -12.55 12.11
C GLY A 124 0.51 -13.88 11.46
N VAL A 125 -0.32 -13.86 10.43
CA VAL A 125 -0.76 -15.05 9.67
C VAL A 125 -0.41 -14.87 8.20
N GLY A 126 0.27 -15.86 7.62
CA GLY A 126 0.54 -15.99 6.19
C GLY A 126 -0.32 -17.08 5.56
N THR A 127 -0.54 -16.99 4.26
CA THR A 127 -1.12 -18.04 3.43
C THR A 127 -0.31 -18.19 2.15
N PHE A 128 -0.08 -19.44 1.74
CA PHE A 128 0.71 -19.72 0.55
C PHE A 128 0.27 -21.01 -0.13
N ASN A 129 -0.34 -20.86 -1.31
CA ASN A 129 -0.50 -21.94 -2.26
C ASN A 129 0.87 -22.23 -2.91
N ILE A 130 1.57 -23.25 -2.40
CA ILE A 130 2.95 -23.59 -2.79
C ILE A 130 3.00 -24.62 -3.92
N ASN A 131 1.92 -24.71 -4.70
CA ASN A 131 1.60 -25.76 -5.66
C ASN A 131 2.80 -26.29 -6.48
N HIS A 132 2.72 -27.57 -6.88
CA HIS A 132 3.80 -28.29 -7.61
C HIS A 132 5.11 -28.46 -6.80
N PHE A 133 5.04 -29.10 -5.62
CA PHE A 133 6.21 -29.45 -4.82
C PHE A 133 6.94 -30.68 -5.43
N SER A 134 7.65 -30.47 -6.54
CA SER A 134 8.39 -31.54 -7.22
C SER A 134 9.74 -31.81 -6.55
N GLN A 135 10.32 -33.00 -6.78
CA GLN A 135 11.69 -33.33 -6.34
C GLN A 135 12.73 -32.31 -6.85
N LYS A 136 12.57 -31.82 -8.09
CA LYS A 136 13.48 -30.83 -8.71
C LYS A 136 13.49 -29.50 -7.94
N THR A 137 12.35 -29.10 -7.39
CA THR A 137 12.19 -27.86 -6.61
C THR A 137 12.29 -28.06 -5.10
N ALA A 138 12.42 -29.30 -4.63
CA ALA A 138 12.23 -29.67 -3.23
C ALA A 138 13.18 -28.94 -2.28
N LYS A 139 14.48 -28.88 -2.61
CA LYS A 139 15.47 -28.20 -1.76
C LYS A 139 15.16 -26.70 -1.63
N ALA A 140 14.94 -26.03 -2.77
CA ALA A 140 14.64 -24.61 -2.80
C ALA A 140 13.35 -24.29 -2.01
N LYS A 141 12.29 -25.09 -2.16
CA LYS A 141 11.02 -24.89 -1.44
C LYS A 141 11.12 -25.21 0.06
N LYS A 142 11.94 -26.18 0.47
CA LYS A 142 12.22 -26.46 1.90
C LYS A 142 12.88 -25.26 2.58
N ASP A 143 13.98 -24.79 2.00
CA ASP A 143 14.75 -23.65 2.52
C ASP A 143 13.88 -22.38 2.52
N LEU A 144 12.99 -22.24 1.53
CA LEU A 144 12.06 -21.13 1.44
C LEU A 144 11.09 -21.05 2.61
N LEU A 145 10.46 -22.17 3.01
CA LEU A 145 9.48 -22.17 4.11
C LEU A 145 10.12 -21.74 5.44
N LEU A 146 11.34 -22.20 5.72
CA LEU A 146 12.10 -21.77 6.90
C LEU A 146 12.49 -20.29 6.80
N ARG A 147 13.02 -19.89 5.64
CA ARG A 147 13.41 -18.51 5.35
C ARG A 147 12.26 -17.52 5.52
N LEU A 148 11.02 -17.90 5.15
CA LEU A 148 9.84 -17.06 5.37
C LEU A 148 9.69 -16.69 6.85
N PHE A 149 9.84 -17.63 7.79
CA PHE A 149 9.79 -17.34 9.22
C PHE A 149 11.02 -16.56 9.71
N GLU A 150 12.22 -16.86 9.20
CA GLU A 150 13.46 -16.19 9.61
C GLU A 150 13.48 -14.71 9.19
N GLN A 151 13.02 -14.41 7.98
CA GLN A 151 12.99 -13.06 7.42
C GLN A 151 11.79 -12.23 7.91
N ASN A 152 10.77 -12.88 8.48
CA ASN A 152 9.54 -12.24 8.92
C ASN A 152 9.25 -12.58 10.39
N PRO A 153 9.89 -11.87 11.34
CA PRO A 153 9.62 -12.01 12.77
C PRO A 153 8.15 -11.75 13.16
N TRP A 154 7.42 -11.00 12.34
CA TRP A 154 5.99 -10.77 12.53
C TRP A 154 5.14 -12.03 12.26
N LEU A 155 5.60 -12.94 11.38
CA LEU A 155 4.88 -14.16 10.99
C LEU A 155 4.88 -15.19 12.13
N ASP A 156 3.71 -15.57 12.61
CA ASP A 156 3.51 -16.59 13.64
C ASP A 156 2.95 -17.88 13.08
N VAL A 157 2.00 -17.79 12.13
CA VAL A 157 1.31 -18.92 11.53
C VAL A 157 1.38 -18.80 10.01
N LEU A 158 1.73 -19.87 9.30
CA LEU A 158 1.71 -19.98 7.86
C LEU A 158 0.75 -21.10 7.46
N VAL A 159 -0.30 -20.74 6.73
CA VAL A 159 -1.28 -21.64 6.14
C VAL A 159 -0.80 -22.10 4.78
N LEU A 160 -0.80 -23.41 4.53
CA LEU A 160 -0.44 -23.98 3.24
C LEU A 160 -1.65 -24.64 2.57
N GLN A 161 -1.77 -24.46 1.27
CA GLN A 161 -2.78 -25.08 0.42
C GLN A 161 -2.14 -26.03 -0.59
N GLU A 162 -2.93 -26.96 -1.12
CA GLU A 162 -2.55 -27.88 -2.21
C GLU A 162 -1.29 -28.72 -1.93
N ILE A 163 -1.02 -29.06 -0.67
CA ILE A 163 0.07 -29.98 -0.36
C ILE A 163 -0.35 -31.36 -0.84
N ASN A 164 0.17 -31.83 -1.96
CA ASN A 164 -0.20 -33.11 -2.55
C ASN A 164 0.60 -34.30 -1.96
N LYS A 165 0.32 -35.51 -2.45
CA LYS A 165 0.95 -36.76 -1.97
C LYS A 165 2.47 -36.78 -2.17
N LYS A 166 2.98 -36.16 -3.24
CA LYS A 166 4.41 -36.03 -3.54
C LYS A 166 5.09 -34.97 -2.65
N ALA A 167 4.38 -33.89 -2.32
CA ALA A 167 4.82 -32.80 -1.47
C ALA A 167 4.93 -33.18 0.01
N LEU A 168 3.98 -33.98 0.50
CA LEU A 168 3.85 -34.26 1.93
C LEU A 168 5.10 -34.89 2.58
N PRO A 169 5.77 -35.90 2.00
CA PRO A 169 7.02 -36.43 2.55
C PRO A 169 8.12 -35.37 2.61
N LEU A 170 8.19 -34.49 1.62
CA LEU A 170 9.18 -33.41 1.57
C LEU A 170 8.92 -32.40 2.69
N LEU A 171 7.67 -32.01 2.90
CA LEU A 171 7.26 -31.13 4.01
C LEU A 171 7.60 -31.76 5.37
N LYS A 172 7.30 -33.06 5.56
CA LYS A 172 7.61 -33.81 6.79
C LYS A 172 9.10 -33.96 7.07
N SER A 173 9.94 -33.89 6.03
CA SER A 173 11.40 -34.02 6.16
C SER A 173 12.10 -32.71 6.56
N ILE A 174 11.39 -31.59 6.67
CA ILE A 174 11.94 -30.32 7.17
C ILE A 174 12.01 -30.38 8.70
N ASP A 175 13.15 -30.04 9.28
CA ASP A 175 13.31 -29.94 10.73
C ASP A 175 12.71 -28.63 11.27
N PHE A 176 11.37 -28.54 11.27
CA PHE A 176 10.67 -27.39 11.83
C PHE A 176 10.99 -27.19 13.32
N LYS A 177 11.14 -28.29 14.07
CA LYS A 177 11.37 -28.25 15.51
C LYS A 177 12.72 -27.61 15.84
N GLY A 178 13.78 -27.94 15.09
CA GLY A 178 15.09 -27.32 15.22
C GLY A 178 15.08 -25.80 15.02
N HIS A 179 14.11 -25.26 14.28
CA HIS A 179 13.92 -23.83 14.03
C HIS A 179 12.84 -23.20 14.94
N GLY A 180 12.38 -23.89 15.98
CA GLY A 180 11.34 -23.38 16.89
C GLY A 180 9.95 -23.28 16.24
N LEU A 181 9.69 -24.09 15.23
CA LEU A 181 8.43 -24.17 14.50
C LEU A 181 7.75 -25.53 14.74
N THR A 182 6.43 -25.56 14.59
CA THR A 182 5.61 -26.76 14.67
C THR A 182 4.78 -26.89 13.40
N LEU A 183 4.80 -28.08 12.80
CA LEU A 183 3.94 -28.45 11.67
C LEU A 183 2.74 -29.23 12.19
N VAL A 184 1.53 -28.75 11.90
CA VAL A 184 0.28 -29.47 12.18
C VAL A 184 -0.41 -29.80 10.88
N LEU A 185 -0.66 -31.09 10.69
CA LEU A 185 -1.35 -31.60 9.50
C LEU A 185 -2.86 -31.52 9.71
N GLY A 186 -3.57 -31.00 8.71
CA GLY A 186 -5.01 -31.18 8.57
C GLY A 186 -5.38 -32.59 8.05
N PRO A 187 -6.67 -32.85 7.80
CA PRO A 187 -7.11 -34.10 7.19
C PRO A 187 -6.61 -34.21 5.76
N GLN A 188 -6.47 -35.45 5.27
CA GLN A 188 -6.34 -35.71 3.85
C GLN A 188 -7.70 -35.45 3.18
N MET A 189 -7.70 -34.67 2.09
CA MET A 189 -8.87 -34.42 1.25
C MET A 189 -8.67 -35.11 -0.10
N GLN A 190 -9.75 -35.64 -0.68
CA GLN A 190 -9.71 -36.33 -1.96
C GLN A 190 -10.95 -35.99 -2.78
N ALA A 191 -10.76 -35.43 -3.98
CA ALA A 191 -11.88 -35.29 -4.89
C ALA A 191 -12.18 -36.63 -5.58
N VAL A 192 -13.46 -36.89 -5.77
CA VAL A 192 -13.97 -38.07 -6.48
C VAL A 192 -14.83 -37.65 -7.66
N TYR A 193 -14.71 -38.36 -8.77
CA TYR A 193 -15.41 -38.05 -10.01
C TYR A 193 -15.72 -39.35 -10.79
N PRO A 194 -16.73 -39.36 -11.66
CA PRO A 194 -17.02 -40.53 -12.48
C PRO A 194 -16.00 -40.63 -13.61
N LYS A 195 -15.37 -41.80 -13.75
CA LYS A 195 -14.39 -42.13 -14.79
C LYS A 195 -14.95 -43.21 -15.70
N TYR A 196 -15.09 -42.91 -16.98
CA TYR A 196 -15.53 -43.89 -17.98
C TYR A 196 -14.32 -44.69 -18.49
N LYS A 197 -14.48 -46.00 -18.71
CA LYS A 197 -13.42 -46.88 -19.25
C LYS A 197 -12.93 -46.33 -20.61
N GLY A 198 -11.62 -46.23 -20.81
CA GLY A 198 -11.01 -45.66 -22.02
C GLY A 198 -10.96 -44.12 -22.07
N GLN A 199 -11.55 -43.41 -21.11
CA GLN A 199 -11.30 -41.98 -20.94
C GLN A 199 -9.88 -41.81 -20.38
N LYS A 200 -8.92 -41.43 -21.24
CA LYS A 200 -7.67 -40.83 -20.75
C LYS A 200 -8.04 -39.67 -19.84
N ALA A 201 -7.49 -39.62 -18.63
CA ALA A 201 -7.60 -38.43 -17.79
C ALA A 201 -7.18 -37.26 -18.69
N SER A 202 -8.10 -36.33 -18.93
CA SER A 202 -7.94 -35.33 -19.97
C SER A 202 -6.65 -34.55 -19.73
N GLU A 203 -5.90 -34.27 -20.80
CA GLU A 203 -4.68 -33.45 -20.89
C GLU A 203 -4.77 -32.05 -20.26
N ASP A 204 -5.94 -31.63 -19.75
CA ASP A 204 -6.10 -30.38 -19.01
C ASP A 204 -5.78 -30.51 -17.50
N ASP A 205 -5.56 -31.73 -16.99
CA ASP A 205 -4.92 -31.98 -15.69
C ASP A 205 -3.41 -32.17 -15.93
N ASP A 206 -2.69 -31.07 -16.15
CA ASP A 206 -1.22 -30.99 -16.33
C ASP A 206 -0.40 -31.50 -15.12
N SER A 207 -1.03 -32.17 -14.14
CA SER A 207 -0.27 -32.95 -13.17
C SER A 207 0.23 -34.22 -13.86
N GLU A 208 1.48 -34.19 -14.31
CA GLU A 208 2.32 -35.31 -14.79
C GLU A 208 2.50 -36.44 -13.74
N ASP A 209 1.48 -36.74 -12.95
CA ASP A 209 1.46 -37.79 -11.94
C ASP A 209 0.85 -39.07 -12.53
N GLU A 210 1.35 -39.47 -13.71
CA GLU A 210 1.16 -40.81 -14.30
C GLU A 210 2.09 -41.83 -13.60
N ASP A 211 1.85 -42.09 -12.32
CA ASP A 211 2.45 -43.24 -11.61
C ASP A 211 1.34 -44.23 -11.18
N SER A 212 0.50 -44.64 -12.14
CA SER A 212 -0.31 -45.85 -11.98
C SER A 212 0.19 -46.92 -12.95
N ASP A 213 1.35 -47.48 -12.61
CA ASP A 213 1.95 -48.70 -13.18
C ASP A 213 1.13 -49.96 -12.87
N ASP A 214 -0.19 -49.92 -13.07
CA ASP A 214 -1.03 -51.11 -12.94
C ASP A 214 -1.94 -51.26 -14.18
N GLU A 215 -1.30 -51.31 -15.35
CA GLU A 215 -1.86 -51.95 -16.54
C GLU A 215 -1.80 -53.48 -16.41
N SER A 216 -2.28 -54.03 -15.29
CA SER A 216 -2.42 -55.47 -15.11
C SER A 216 -3.58 -55.99 -15.98
N SER A 217 -3.22 -56.48 -17.16
CA SER A 217 -3.96 -57.40 -18.04
C SER A 217 -5.43 -57.07 -18.29
N MET A 218 -5.69 -56.26 -19.33
CA MET A 218 -7.01 -56.19 -19.95
C MET A 218 -7.39 -57.56 -20.53
N SER A 219 -8.45 -58.16 -19.98
CA SER A 219 -9.24 -59.17 -20.69
C SER A 219 -10.30 -58.44 -21.53
N ASP A 220 -10.38 -58.81 -22.81
CA ASP A 220 -11.24 -58.23 -23.86
C ASP A 220 -12.74 -58.50 -23.68
N THR A 221 -13.25 -58.53 -22.45
CA THR A 221 -14.70 -58.58 -22.22
C THR A 221 -15.24 -57.15 -22.11
N ASP A 222 -15.84 -56.73 -23.22
CA ASP A 222 -16.43 -55.43 -23.55
C ASP A 222 -17.64 -55.02 -22.70
N GLU A 223 -17.47 -54.86 -21.38
CA GLU A 223 -18.47 -54.14 -20.58
C GLU A 223 -18.04 -52.69 -20.31
N GLU A 224 -18.74 -51.78 -21.00
CA GLU A 224 -18.71 -50.32 -20.83
C GLU A 224 -19.11 -49.93 -19.40
N THR A 225 -18.15 -49.88 -18.48
CA THR A 225 -18.42 -49.66 -17.05
C THR A 225 -17.87 -48.33 -16.55
N TRP A 226 -18.73 -47.57 -15.86
CA TRP A 226 -18.34 -46.38 -15.09
C TRP A 226 -17.61 -46.82 -13.82
N THR A 227 -16.44 -46.23 -13.56
CA THR A 227 -15.64 -46.46 -12.35
C THR A 227 -15.49 -45.16 -11.55
N LEU A 228 -15.10 -45.28 -10.28
CA LEU A 228 -14.79 -44.13 -9.44
C LEU A 228 -13.38 -43.63 -9.75
N GLY A 229 -13.29 -42.52 -10.48
CA GLY A 229 -12.06 -41.75 -10.59
C GLY A 229 -11.74 -41.09 -9.25
N LYS A 230 -10.48 -41.19 -8.84
CA LYS A 230 -9.93 -40.46 -7.70
C LYS A 230 -8.96 -39.42 -8.24
N SER A 231 -9.12 -38.16 -7.84
CA SER A 231 -8.19 -37.08 -8.22
C SER A 231 -7.07 -36.94 -7.19
N GLN A 232 -6.31 -35.85 -7.33
CA GLN A 232 -5.31 -35.37 -6.39
C GLN A 232 -5.78 -35.50 -4.93
N CYS A 233 -4.91 -36.10 -4.12
CA CYS A 233 -5.00 -36.09 -2.66
C CYS A 233 -4.23 -34.90 -2.13
N GLU A 234 -4.89 -34.08 -1.34
CA GLU A 234 -4.36 -32.82 -0.82
C GLU A 234 -4.45 -32.77 0.71
N TRP A 235 -3.53 -32.04 1.31
CA TRP A 235 -3.50 -31.73 2.74
C TRP A 235 -3.45 -30.23 2.94
N TYR A 236 -4.01 -29.77 4.07
CA TYR A 236 -4.10 -28.36 4.44
C TYR A 236 -3.40 -28.13 5.78
N PRO A 237 -2.06 -28.22 5.81
CA PRO A 237 -1.30 -28.05 7.02
C PRO A 237 -1.11 -26.58 7.36
N ILE A 238 -0.78 -26.34 8.62
CA ILE A 238 -0.25 -25.06 9.09
C ILE A 238 1.13 -25.28 9.70
N ILE A 239 1.97 -24.26 9.60
CA ILE A 239 3.24 -24.17 10.31
C ILE A 239 3.11 -22.99 11.27
N PHE A 240 3.53 -23.13 12.54
CA PHE A 240 3.52 -22.00 13.46
C PHE A 240 4.71 -21.98 14.41
N ARG A 241 5.00 -20.82 15.00
CA ARG A 241 6.04 -20.69 16.03
C ARG A 241 5.63 -21.41 17.31
N THR A 242 6.46 -22.34 17.78
CA THR A 242 6.19 -23.08 19.02
C THR A 242 6.05 -22.16 20.23
N SER A 243 6.69 -20.98 20.20
CA SER A 243 6.58 -19.99 21.27
C SER A 243 5.23 -19.28 21.36
N CYS A 244 4.41 -19.28 20.31
CA CYS A 244 3.14 -18.54 20.30
C CYS A 244 1.92 -19.41 20.62
N CYS A 245 2.02 -20.74 20.46
CA CYS A 245 0.87 -21.63 20.54
C CYS A 245 1.14 -22.81 21.49
N THR A 246 0.20 -23.08 22.40
CA THR A 246 0.33 -24.14 23.42
C THR A 246 -0.50 -25.38 23.13
N ASP A 247 -1.56 -25.24 22.34
CA ASP A 247 -2.45 -26.34 21.96
C ASP A 247 -3.01 -26.10 20.56
N SER A 248 -3.21 -27.19 19.81
CA SER A 248 -3.70 -27.17 18.44
C SER A 248 -4.60 -28.38 18.17
N SER A 249 -5.77 -28.15 17.57
CA SER A 249 -6.64 -29.18 17.03
C SER A 249 -7.22 -28.74 15.68
N TRP A 250 -7.92 -29.61 14.95
CA TRP A 250 -8.55 -29.21 13.70
C TRP A 250 -9.95 -29.79 13.52
N ARG A 251 -10.76 -29.08 12.73
CA ARG A 251 -12.13 -29.43 12.33
C ARG A 251 -12.32 -29.16 10.83
N ALA A 252 -13.01 -30.06 10.13
CA ALA A 252 -13.35 -29.87 8.71
C ALA A 252 -14.84 -29.51 8.57
N PHE A 253 -15.13 -28.39 7.90
CA PHE A 253 -16.47 -27.87 7.71
C PHE A 253 -16.95 -28.05 6.27
N SER A 254 -18.20 -28.48 6.10
CA SER A 254 -18.91 -28.44 4.82
C SER A 254 -20.18 -27.64 5.00
N GLY A 255 -20.22 -26.44 4.42
CA GLY A 255 -21.21 -25.44 4.81
C GLY A 255 -21.01 -25.02 6.28
N GLY A 256 -22.08 -24.94 7.06
CA GLY A 256 -22.02 -24.56 8.47
C GLY A 256 -21.77 -25.72 9.45
N GLU A 257 -21.58 -26.95 8.96
CA GLU A 257 -21.51 -28.16 9.79
C GLU A 257 -20.10 -28.76 9.85
N VAL A 258 -19.67 -29.15 11.04
CA VAL A 258 -18.44 -29.93 11.25
C VAL A 258 -18.67 -31.37 10.79
N LYS A 259 -17.88 -31.83 9.81
CA LYS A 259 -17.95 -33.18 9.27
C LYS A 259 -16.91 -34.13 9.87
N ARG A 260 -15.77 -33.60 10.33
CA ARG A 260 -14.72 -34.38 10.97
C ARG A 260 -13.88 -33.53 11.92
N ARG A 261 -13.34 -34.16 12.96
CA ARG A 261 -12.44 -33.56 13.96
C ARG A 261 -11.12 -34.33 14.03
N SER A 262 -10.08 -33.68 14.53
CA SER A 262 -8.78 -34.33 14.79
C SER A 262 -8.85 -35.46 15.83
N SER A 263 -9.86 -35.45 16.71
CA SER A 263 -10.13 -36.52 17.68
C SER A 263 -10.66 -37.81 17.04
N ASP A 264 -11.15 -37.73 15.81
CA ASP A 264 -11.74 -38.88 15.12
C ASP A 264 -10.61 -39.81 14.67
N ARG A 265 -10.72 -41.10 15.00
CA ARG A 265 -9.68 -42.10 14.69
C ARG A 265 -9.61 -42.48 13.20
N SER A 266 -10.44 -41.89 12.35
CA SER A 266 -10.52 -42.22 10.93
C SER A 266 -9.31 -41.68 10.18
N THR A 267 -8.57 -42.59 9.55
CA THR A 267 -7.46 -42.27 8.64
C THR A 267 -7.91 -42.15 7.19
N GLU A 268 -9.18 -42.46 6.91
CA GLU A 268 -9.74 -42.35 5.55
C GLU A 268 -9.74 -40.89 5.10
N PRO A 269 -9.54 -40.58 3.81
CA PRO A 269 -9.62 -39.22 3.33
C PRO A 269 -11.06 -38.67 3.43
N ILE A 270 -11.20 -37.34 3.60
CA ILE A 270 -12.49 -36.67 3.43
C ILE A 270 -12.75 -36.56 1.93
N GLN A 271 -13.75 -37.30 1.46
CA GLN A 271 -14.11 -37.36 0.05
C GLN A 271 -15.18 -36.32 -0.29
N TRP A 272 -14.97 -35.63 -1.41
CA TRP A 272 -15.90 -34.65 -1.95
C TRP A 272 -16.04 -34.80 -3.46
N ALA A 273 -17.22 -34.48 -3.98
CA ALA A 273 -17.53 -34.53 -5.40
C ALA A 273 -18.17 -33.20 -5.80
N LYS A 274 -17.56 -32.52 -6.78
CA LYS A 274 -18.08 -31.24 -7.31
C LYS A 274 -19.54 -31.40 -7.76
N PRO A 275 -20.44 -30.41 -7.53
CA PRO A 275 -21.84 -30.58 -7.88
C PRO A 275 -22.02 -30.64 -9.38
N VAL A 276 -22.92 -31.53 -9.83
CA VAL A 276 -23.16 -31.83 -11.25
C VAL A 276 -23.32 -30.59 -12.13
N GLU A 277 -23.98 -29.53 -11.63
CA GLU A 277 -24.25 -28.30 -12.38
C GLU A 277 -22.99 -27.47 -12.67
N TYR A 278 -21.93 -27.65 -11.87
CA TYR A 278 -20.64 -26.99 -12.05
C TYR A 278 -19.59 -27.87 -12.72
N THR A 279 -19.97 -29.08 -13.14
CA THR A 279 -19.08 -29.99 -13.88
C THR A 279 -19.05 -29.65 -15.37
N LYS A 280 -17.85 -29.47 -15.92
CA LYS A 280 -17.69 -29.25 -17.36
C LYS A 280 -17.69 -30.60 -18.08
N ALA A 281 -18.37 -30.65 -19.21
CA ALA A 281 -18.21 -31.77 -20.13
C ALA A 281 -16.76 -31.78 -20.64
N PRO A 282 -16.12 -32.95 -20.82
CA PRO A 282 -14.83 -33.01 -21.48
C PRO A 282 -14.92 -32.43 -22.89
N LYS A 283 -13.81 -31.85 -23.36
CA LYS A 283 -13.74 -31.21 -24.66
C LYS A 283 -14.18 -32.18 -25.78
N GLY A 284 -15.13 -31.75 -26.60
CA GLY A 284 -15.68 -32.53 -27.72
C GLY A 284 -16.74 -33.57 -27.35
N TRP A 285 -16.98 -33.86 -26.07
CA TRP A 285 -17.98 -34.86 -25.65
C TRP A 285 -19.42 -34.43 -25.92
N THR A 286 -19.72 -33.14 -25.83
CA THR A 286 -21.05 -32.59 -26.14
C THR A 286 -21.52 -32.94 -27.54
N THR A 287 -20.60 -33.05 -28.50
CA THR A 287 -20.90 -33.40 -29.90
C THR A 287 -20.71 -34.89 -30.17
N LYS A 288 -19.65 -35.50 -29.65
CA LYS A 288 -19.27 -36.90 -29.97
C LYS A 288 -20.01 -37.95 -29.14
N TYR A 289 -20.35 -37.64 -27.88
CA TYR A 289 -20.86 -38.63 -26.92
C TYR A 289 -22.01 -38.06 -26.05
N PRO A 290 -23.13 -37.63 -26.66
CA PRO A 290 -24.23 -37.00 -25.92
C PRO A 290 -24.90 -37.94 -24.90
N THR A 291 -24.97 -39.24 -25.19
CA THR A 291 -25.52 -40.25 -24.27
C THR A 291 -24.61 -40.44 -23.04
N LEU A 292 -23.30 -40.65 -23.27
CA LEU A 292 -22.32 -40.75 -22.18
C LEU A 292 -22.27 -39.48 -21.33
N LEU A 293 -22.55 -38.30 -21.91
CA LEU A 293 -22.62 -37.07 -21.11
C LEU A 293 -23.83 -37.05 -20.18
N LYS A 294 -24.99 -37.58 -20.60
CA LYS A 294 -26.17 -37.74 -19.73
C LYS A 294 -25.87 -38.73 -18.61
N GLU A 295 -25.28 -39.87 -18.94
CA GLU A 295 -24.85 -40.87 -17.95
C GLU A 295 -23.84 -40.29 -16.97
N ARG A 296 -22.83 -39.55 -17.45
CA ARG A 296 -21.84 -38.88 -16.60
C ARG A 296 -22.49 -37.95 -15.59
N ARG A 297 -23.48 -37.17 -16.01
CA ARG A 297 -24.23 -36.28 -15.11
C ARG A 297 -24.99 -37.07 -14.07
N GLU A 298 -25.59 -38.19 -14.44
CA GLU A 298 -26.26 -39.08 -13.49
C GLU A 298 -25.27 -39.69 -12.49
N GLN A 299 -24.11 -40.15 -12.95
CA GLN A 299 -23.05 -40.63 -12.07
C GLN A 299 -22.57 -39.54 -11.10
N TYR A 300 -22.42 -38.28 -11.55
CA TYR A 300 -22.13 -37.17 -10.64
C TYR A 300 -23.24 -36.96 -9.61
N ARG A 301 -24.53 -37.04 -9.97
CA ARG A 301 -25.62 -36.95 -9.00
C ARG A 301 -25.53 -38.05 -7.94
N LEU A 302 -25.24 -39.29 -8.35
CA LEU A 302 -25.04 -40.41 -7.44
C LEU A 302 -23.84 -40.18 -6.50
N LEU A 303 -22.76 -39.57 -7.00
CA LEU A 303 -21.61 -39.19 -6.17
C LEU A 303 -21.95 -38.04 -5.22
N ASN A 304 -22.63 -37.00 -5.68
CA ASN A 304 -23.06 -35.88 -4.85
C ASN A 304 -24.04 -36.30 -3.74
N ALA A 305 -24.75 -37.43 -3.91
CA ALA A 305 -25.59 -38.01 -2.86
C ALA A 305 -24.80 -38.79 -1.79
N ARG A 306 -23.58 -39.24 -2.10
CA ARG A 306 -22.73 -40.05 -1.20
C ARG A 306 -21.59 -39.26 -0.56
N HIS A 307 -21.13 -38.22 -1.22
CA HIS A 307 -19.95 -37.44 -0.85
C HIS A 307 -20.32 -35.97 -0.64
N LEU A 308 -19.41 -35.21 -0.01
CA LEU A 308 -19.63 -33.78 0.19
C LEU A 308 -19.68 -33.06 -1.16
N PRO A 309 -20.58 -32.08 -1.37
CA PRO A 309 -20.73 -31.40 -2.65
C PRO A 309 -19.51 -30.53 -3.00
N TRP A 310 -18.72 -30.15 -2.00
CA TRP A 310 -17.64 -29.19 -2.15
C TRP A 310 -16.47 -29.53 -1.26
N ARG A 311 -15.31 -28.96 -1.60
CA ARG A 311 -14.11 -29.08 -0.77
C ARG A 311 -14.35 -28.41 0.59
N PRO A 312 -14.13 -29.12 1.71
CA PRO A 312 -14.31 -28.57 3.06
C PRO A 312 -13.38 -27.41 3.39
N VAL A 313 -13.80 -26.53 4.31
CA VAL A 313 -12.91 -25.57 4.98
C VAL A 313 -12.29 -26.25 6.20
N VAL A 314 -10.96 -26.29 6.28
CA VAL A 314 -10.25 -26.90 7.42
C VAL A 314 -9.91 -25.80 8.42
N VAL A 315 -10.47 -25.87 9.62
CA VAL A 315 -10.21 -24.92 10.70
C VAL A 315 -9.25 -25.54 11.69
N HIS A 316 -8.12 -24.87 11.92
CA HIS A 316 -7.20 -25.18 13.01
C HIS A 316 -7.54 -24.30 14.21
N ASP A 317 -7.90 -24.93 15.32
CA ASP A 317 -8.20 -24.28 16.59
C ASP A 317 -6.90 -24.21 17.39
N LEU A 318 -6.43 -22.98 17.66
CA LEU A 318 -5.15 -22.70 18.30
C LEU A 318 -5.36 -21.96 19.61
N ARG A 319 -4.58 -22.31 20.64
CA ARG A 319 -4.50 -21.52 21.88
C ARG A 319 -3.25 -20.65 21.87
N ILE A 320 -3.45 -19.33 21.72
CA ILE A 320 -2.38 -18.33 21.62
C ILE A 320 -2.42 -17.45 22.87
N GLY A 321 -1.47 -17.68 23.78
CA GLY A 321 -1.52 -17.14 25.13
C GLY A 321 -2.79 -17.60 25.86
N LYS A 322 -3.72 -16.67 26.10
CA LYS A 322 -5.03 -16.94 26.73
C LYS A 322 -6.20 -16.93 25.74
N HIS A 323 -5.92 -16.65 24.47
CA HIS A 323 -6.93 -16.52 23.43
C HIS A 323 -7.08 -17.84 22.69
N ASP A 324 -8.32 -18.26 22.48
CA ASP A 324 -8.64 -19.31 21.51
C ASP A 324 -8.86 -18.64 20.15
N VAL A 325 -8.10 -19.05 19.14
CA VAL A 325 -8.07 -18.46 17.80
C VAL A 325 -8.36 -19.54 16.76
N HIS A 326 -9.21 -19.21 15.78
CA HIS A 326 -9.65 -20.16 14.76
C HIS A 326 -9.08 -19.77 13.39
N ILE A 327 -8.15 -20.59 12.87
CA ILE A 327 -7.51 -20.37 11.58
C ILE A 327 -8.15 -21.29 10.53
N GLY A 328 -9.04 -20.75 9.71
CA GLY A 328 -9.64 -21.45 8.57
C GLY A 328 -8.71 -21.47 7.37
N VAL A 329 -8.53 -22.63 6.76
CA VAL A 329 -7.81 -22.83 5.50
C VAL A 329 -8.84 -23.05 4.40
N VAL A 330 -8.89 -22.13 3.44
CA VAL A 330 -9.78 -22.20 2.29
C VAL A 330 -8.97 -22.43 1.02
N HIS A 331 -9.52 -23.31 0.19
CA HIS A 331 -9.10 -23.48 -1.19
C HIS A 331 -10.32 -23.89 -2.00
N THR A 332 -11.02 -22.99 -2.68
CA THR A 332 -12.26 -23.39 -3.35
C THR A 332 -11.98 -24.20 -4.63
N SER A 333 -12.99 -24.86 -5.17
CA SER A 333 -12.93 -25.47 -6.50
C SER A 333 -13.40 -24.47 -7.55
N PRO A 334 -12.64 -24.20 -8.62
CA PRO A 334 -13.06 -23.30 -9.70
C PRO A 334 -14.39 -23.77 -10.32
N ALA A 335 -15.44 -22.97 -10.22
CA ALA A 335 -16.81 -23.35 -10.61
C ALA A 335 -17.49 -22.31 -11.51
N GLY A 336 -17.14 -21.03 -11.38
CA GLY A 336 -17.68 -19.94 -12.18
C GLY A 336 -16.91 -19.61 -13.45
N GLN A 337 -17.35 -18.57 -14.16
CA GLN A 337 -16.72 -18.04 -15.36
C GLN A 337 -16.55 -16.52 -15.27
N GLY A 338 -15.37 -16.01 -15.66
CA GLY A 338 -15.08 -14.57 -15.60
C GLY A 338 -15.22 -14.02 -14.19
N LEU A 339 -16.10 -13.01 -14.03
CA LEU A 339 -16.44 -12.41 -12.73
C LEU A 339 -17.67 -13.06 -12.06
N GLY A 340 -18.43 -13.91 -12.76
CA GLY A 340 -19.54 -14.66 -12.20
C GLY A 340 -19.04 -15.90 -11.47
N ARG A 341 -19.02 -15.84 -10.14
CA ARG A 341 -18.33 -16.81 -9.25
C ARG A 341 -19.23 -17.37 -8.15
N MET A 342 -20.51 -17.60 -8.48
CA MET A 342 -21.50 -18.12 -7.54
C MET A 342 -21.09 -19.48 -6.96
N GLY A 343 -20.59 -20.41 -7.79
CA GLY A 343 -20.19 -21.73 -7.31
C GLY A 343 -19.01 -21.70 -6.34
N GLU A 344 -18.08 -20.74 -6.47
CA GLU A 344 -17.02 -20.50 -5.48
C GLU A 344 -17.58 -19.94 -4.16
N TYR A 345 -18.57 -19.04 -4.23
CA TYR A 345 -19.21 -18.49 -3.03
C TYR A 345 -20.08 -19.51 -2.30
N GLU A 346 -20.82 -20.37 -3.00
CA GLU A 346 -21.65 -21.43 -2.42
C GLU A 346 -20.84 -22.40 -1.54
N GLN A 347 -19.56 -22.60 -1.86
CA GLN A 347 -18.65 -23.44 -1.10
C GLN A 347 -18.41 -22.89 0.32
N VAL A 348 -18.31 -21.56 0.43
CA VAL A 348 -17.90 -20.88 1.66
C VAL A 348 -19.05 -20.18 2.37
N SER A 349 -20.18 -19.93 1.70
CA SER A 349 -21.27 -19.12 2.25
C SER A 349 -21.89 -19.72 3.52
N GLY A 350 -22.14 -21.04 3.54
CA GLY A 350 -22.63 -21.72 4.73
C GLY A 350 -21.63 -21.68 5.89
N PHE A 351 -20.33 -21.76 5.60
CA PHE A 351 -19.28 -21.62 6.61
C PHE A 351 -19.19 -20.18 7.13
N PHE A 352 -19.28 -19.18 6.25
CA PHE A 352 -19.33 -17.77 6.64
C PHE A 352 -20.55 -17.46 7.51
N GLN A 353 -21.71 -18.07 7.25
CA GLN A 353 -22.87 -17.97 8.14
C GLN A 353 -22.56 -18.54 9.53
N HIS A 354 -21.87 -19.68 9.61
CA HIS A 354 -21.43 -20.22 10.90
C HIS A 354 -20.48 -19.26 11.64
N VAL A 355 -19.49 -18.70 10.96
CA VAL A 355 -18.56 -17.71 11.56
C VAL A 355 -19.31 -16.44 11.99
N SER A 356 -20.31 -15.99 11.21
CA SER A 356 -21.13 -14.83 11.53
C SER A 356 -21.95 -14.98 12.82
N GLN A 357 -22.28 -16.22 13.19
CA GLN A 357 -22.95 -16.51 14.46
C GLN A 357 -21.99 -16.45 15.65
N ASN A 358 -20.67 -16.45 15.40
CA ASN A 358 -19.60 -16.49 16.40
C ASN A 358 -18.60 -15.33 16.21
N THR A 359 -19.03 -14.16 15.71
CA THR A 359 -18.11 -13.04 15.40
C THR A 359 -17.36 -12.45 16.59
N GLY A 360 -17.76 -12.78 17.82
CA GLY A 360 -17.06 -12.38 19.04
C GLY A 360 -15.75 -13.13 19.26
N GLU A 361 -15.56 -14.26 18.58
CA GLU A 361 -14.33 -15.05 18.63
C GLU A 361 -13.36 -14.60 17.52
N PRO A 362 -12.03 -14.73 17.73
CA PRO A 362 -11.04 -14.43 16.69
C PRO A 362 -11.02 -15.51 15.59
N TRP A 363 -11.58 -15.20 14.42
CA TRP A 363 -11.56 -16.07 13.23
C TRP A 363 -10.74 -15.43 12.11
N ILE A 364 -9.78 -16.17 11.57
CA ILE A 364 -8.99 -15.77 10.40
C ILE A 364 -9.09 -16.87 9.34
N ILE A 365 -9.73 -16.58 8.23
CA ILE A 365 -10.03 -17.55 7.17
C ILE A 365 -9.16 -17.19 5.98
N ALA A 366 -8.06 -17.91 5.81
CA ALA A 366 -7.01 -17.61 4.87
C ALA A 366 -7.00 -18.63 3.73
N GLY A 367 -6.84 -18.14 2.51
CA GLY A 367 -6.36 -18.96 1.42
C GLY A 367 -6.89 -18.58 0.06
N ASP A 368 -6.93 -19.55 -0.85
CA ASP A 368 -7.25 -19.33 -2.26
C ASP A 368 -8.74 -19.54 -2.51
N TYR A 369 -9.47 -18.45 -2.67
CA TYR A 369 -10.91 -18.49 -2.87
C TYR A 369 -11.32 -18.66 -4.34
N TYR A 370 -10.39 -18.67 -5.31
CA TYR A 370 -10.64 -18.58 -6.77
C TYR A 370 -11.63 -17.47 -7.21
N ILE A 371 -11.90 -16.51 -6.32
CA ILE A 371 -12.88 -15.44 -6.47
C ILE A 371 -12.19 -14.11 -6.15
N ASP A 372 -12.33 -13.11 -7.02
CA ASP A 372 -11.89 -11.75 -6.67
C ASP A 372 -12.85 -11.16 -5.62
N PRO A 373 -12.40 -10.30 -4.69
CA PRO A 373 -13.29 -9.56 -3.79
C PRO A 373 -14.44 -8.82 -4.51
N GLU A 374 -14.20 -8.36 -5.74
CA GLU A 374 -15.14 -7.68 -6.61
C GLU A 374 -15.87 -8.62 -7.57
N ALA A 375 -15.62 -9.93 -7.51
CA ALA A 375 -16.42 -10.86 -8.29
C ALA A 375 -17.89 -10.80 -7.85
N THR A 376 -18.78 -11.04 -8.80
CA THR A 376 -20.20 -11.12 -8.56
C THR A 376 -20.59 -12.56 -8.26
N VAL A 377 -21.39 -12.73 -7.21
CA VAL A 377 -21.91 -14.01 -6.72
C VAL A 377 -23.40 -14.12 -6.99
N ALA A 378 -23.88 -13.50 -8.08
CA ALA A 378 -25.23 -13.68 -8.59
C ALA A 378 -25.26 -14.72 -9.71
N VAL A 379 -26.41 -15.36 -9.87
CA VAL A 379 -26.67 -16.31 -10.95
C VAL A 379 -26.74 -15.54 -12.27
N ASN A 380 -25.96 -15.96 -13.27
CA ASN A 380 -25.90 -15.37 -14.62
C ASN A 380 -25.45 -13.91 -14.70
N SER A 381 -24.74 -13.39 -13.70
CA SER A 381 -24.23 -12.03 -13.77
C SER A 381 -23.00 -11.94 -14.70
N ASP A 382 -23.18 -11.29 -15.84
CA ASP A 382 -22.06 -10.81 -16.63
C ASP A 382 -21.60 -9.43 -16.10
N THR A 383 -20.54 -8.87 -16.70
CA THR A 383 -20.05 -7.54 -16.32
C THR A 383 -21.10 -6.43 -16.44
N LYS A 384 -22.14 -6.61 -17.27
CA LYS A 384 -23.15 -5.59 -17.58
C LYS A 384 -24.34 -5.65 -16.63
N SER A 385 -24.66 -6.81 -16.06
CA SER A 385 -25.78 -7.01 -15.13
C SER A 385 -25.36 -7.06 -13.66
N ARG A 386 -24.12 -6.67 -13.36
CA ARG A 386 -23.53 -6.71 -12.01
C ARG A 386 -24.23 -5.70 -11.07
N GLN A 387 -24.86 -6.22 -10.01
CA GLN A 387 -25.40 -5.41 -8.91
C GLN A 387 -24.36 -5.30 -7.78
N TRP A 388 -24.39 -4.19 -7.04
CA TRP A 388 -23.50 -3.96 -5.90
C TRP A 388 -23.76 -4.94 -4.75
N ASP A 389 -25.02 -5.27 -4.51
CA ASP A 389 -25.38 -6.19 -3.41
C ASP A 389 -24.95 -7.63 -3.69
N ASP A 390 -24.54 -7.93 -4.93
CA ASP A 390 -24.09 -9.24 -5.38
C ASP A 390 -22.57 -9.38 -5.42
N LEU A 391 -21.82 -8.43 -4.85
CA LEU A 391 -20.37 -8.55 -4.77
C LEU A 391 -19.96 -9.44 -3.60
N PHE A 392 -18.94 -10.26 -3.81
CA PHE A 392 -18.45 -11.18 -2.77
C PHE A 392 -18.10 -10.46 -1.47
N HIS A 393 -17.34 -9.36 -1.54
CA HIS A 393 -16.99 -8.57 -0.35
C HIS A 393 -18.23 -7.97 0.35
N VAL A 394 -19.24 -7.54 -0.42
CA VAL A 394 -20.50 -7.01 0.15
C VAL A 394 -21.25 -8.13 0.86
N LYS A 395 -21.36 -9.33 0.26
CA LYS A 395 -22.01 -10.47 0.93
C LYS A 395 -21.29 -10.85 2.23
N ALA A 396 -19.96 -10.87 2.25
CA ALA A 396 -19.21 -11.12 3.47
C ALA A 396 -19.45 -10.04 4.54
N ASP A 397 -19.47 -8.76 4.16
CA ASP A 397 -19.76 -7.65 5.08
C ASP A 397 -21.19 -7.71 5.65
N THR A 398 -22.18 -8.16 4.85
CA THR A 398 -23.56 -8.37 5.36
C THR A 398 -23.62 -9.43 6.45
N LEU A 399 -22.68 -10.38 6.46
CA LEU A 399 -22.50 -11.39 7.52
C LEU A 399 -21.62 -10.89 8.67
N GLY A 400 -21.23 -9.61 8.64
CA GLY A 400 -20.34 -9.03 9.62
C GLY A 400 -18.92 -9.59 9.59
N LEU A 401 -18.48 -10.10 8.43
CA LEU A 401 -17.10 -10.50 8.19
C LEU A 401 -16.38 -9.42 7.40
N THR A 402 -15.10 -9.24 7.67
CA THR A 402 -14.27 -8.26 6.97
C THR A 402 -13.33 -8.98 6.01
N LEU A 403 -13.24 -8.52 4.77
CA LEU A 403 -12.18 -8.96 3.87
C LEU A 403 -10.92 -8.15 4.16
N SER A 404 -9.81 -8.85 4.33
CA SER A 404 -8.48 -8.24 4.38
C SER A 404 -7.69 -8.71 3.17
N VAL A 405 -7.58 -7.82 2.19
CA VAL A 405 -7.04 -8.10 0.86
C VAL A 405 -5.77 -7.28 0.71
N PRO A 406 -4.65 -7.87 0.27
CA PRO A 406 -3.46 -7.09 -0.04
C PRO A 406 -3.79 -6.10 -1.15
N VAL A 407 -3.41 -4.83 -0.98
CA VAL A 407 -3.60 -3.82 -2.04
C VAL A 407 -2.81 -4.21 -3.29
N SER A 408 -1.67 -4.86 -3.09
CA SER A 408 -0.79 -5.33 -4.14
C SER A 408 -0.96 -6.76 -4.59
N ALA A 409 -1.91 -7.54 -4.06
CA ALA A 409 -2.12 -8.93 -4.49
C ALA A 409 -2.34 -8.96 -6.02
N SER A 410 -1.28 -9.26 -6.76
CA SER A 410 -1.33 -9.41 -8.21
C SER A 410 -0.80 -10.77 -8.57
N ASN A 411 -1.74 -11.65 -8.94
CA ASN A 411 -1.57 -12.78 -9.83
C ASN A 411 -0.50 -13.83 -9.56
N GLN A 412 -0.98 -15.07 -9.64
CA GLN A 412 -0.54 -15.95 -10.72
C GLN A 412 -1.71 -16.87 -11.13
N SER A 413 -1.96 -16.95 -12.43
CA SER A 413 -2.41 -18.18 -13.07
C SER A 413 -1.98 -18.10 -14.54
N SER A 414 -1.64 -19.25 -15.11
CA SER A 414 -1.30 -19.44 -16.52
C SER A 414 -2.56 -19.31 -17.40
N GLN A 415 -3.16 -18.13 -17.49
CA GLN A 415 -4.01 -17.87 -18.66
C GLN A 415 -3.09 -17.86 -19.88
N THR A 416 -3.03 -19.04 -20.51
CA THR A 416 -2.58 -19.33 -21.88
C THR A 416 -2.19 -18.09 -22.63
N TYR A 417 -0.88 -17.95 -22.91
CA TYR A 417 -0.23 -17.05 -23.88
C TYR A 417 -1.19 -16.32 -24.84
N ARG A 418 -2.01 -15.39 -24.34
CA ARG A 418 -2.70 -14.44 -25.19
C ARG A 418 -1.68 -13.35 -25.39
N SER A 419 -0.89 -13.56 -26.44
CA SER A 419 0.01 -12.54 -26.99
C SER A 419 -0.65 -11.18 -26.85
N VAL A 420 -0.06 -10.33 -26.00
CA VAL A 420 -0.43 -8.92 -25.91
C VAL A 420 -0.12 -8.23 -27.24
N ASN A 421 0.73 -8.83 -28.06
CA ASN A 421 1.05 -8.37 -29.42
C ASN A 421 -0.07 -8.62 -30.42
N SER A 422 -1.16 -9.33 -30.07
CA SER A 422 -2.33 -9.29 -30.93
C SER A 422 -2.95 -7.89 -30.86
N LYS A 423 -2.96 -7.18 -31.99
CA LYS A 423 -3.50 -5.82 -32.14
C LYS A 423 -4.87 -5.66 -31.47
N LYS A 424 -5.72 -6.69 -31.55
CA LYS A 424 -7.05 -6.75 -30.93
C LYS A 424 -7.02 -6.69 -29.39
N ASN A 425 -6.07 -7.37 -28.75
CA ASN A 425 -5.90 -7.31 -27.29
C ASN A 425 -5.30 -5.96 -26.87
N GLN A 426 -4.32 -5.45 -27.63
CA GLN A 426 -3.73 -4.13 -27.40
C GLN A 426 -4.77 -3.01 -27.49
N GLU A 427 -5.60 -3.02 -28.54
CA GLU A 427 -6.70 -2.08 -28.72
C GLU A 427 -7.71 -2.21 -27.58
N GLN A 428 -8.12 -3.44 -27.21
CA GLN A 428 -9.05 -3.66 -26.11
C GLN A 428 -8.48 -3.19 -24.75
N PHE A 429 -7.18 -3.39 -24.49
CA PHE A 429 -6.53 -2.98 -23.26
C PHE A 429 -6.25 -1.46 -23.22
N LYS A 430 -5.94 -0.84 -24.36
CA LYS A 430 -5.86 0.63 -24.51
C LYS A 430 -7.22 1.29 -24.33
N GLU A 431 -8.26 0.76 -24.96
CA GLU A 431 -9.64 1.26 -24.88
C GLU A 431 -10.17 1.18 -23.44
N LYS A 432 -9.82 0.12 -22.71
CA LYS A 432 -10.15 -0.05 -21.29
C LYS A 432 -9.19 0.64 -20.32
N GLY A 433 -8.11 1.27 -20.82
CA GLY A 433 -7.15 2.03 -20.02
C GLY A 433 -6.27 1.20 -19.08
N TYR A 434 -6.12 -0.11 -19.31
CA TYR A 434 -5.38 -0.99 -18.39
C TYR A 434 -3.86 -0.82 -18.42
N ILE A 435 -3.29 -0.28 -19.50
CA ILE A 435 -1.84 -0.07 -19.67
C ILE A 435 -1.63 1.35 -20.20
N LYS A 436 -0.94 2.18 -19.42
CA LYS A 436 -0.56 3.56 -19.81
C LYS A 436 0.75 3.61 -20.59
N ASP A 437 1.67 2.69 -20.32
CA ASP A 437 2.98 2.61 -20.95
C ASP A 437 3.23 1.18 -21.43
N TRP A 438 3.18 0.98 -22.74
CA TRP A 438 3.36 -0.33 -23.35
C TRP A 438 4.83 -0.75 -23.41
N ASP A 439 5.77 0.19 -23.30
CA ASP A 439 7.19 -0.11 -23.37
C ASP A 439 7.69 -0.79 -22.09
N GLN A 440 6.95 -0.62 -20.98
CA GLN A 440 7.21 -1.30 -19.70
C GLN A 440 6.56 -2.68 -19.62
N VAL A 441 5.54 -2.93 -20.45
CA VAL A 441 4.81 -4.19 -20.49
C VAL A 441 5.42 -5.00 -21.62
N GLY A 442 6.46 -5.78 -21.33
CA GLY A 442 7.06 -6.70 -22.31
C GLY A 442 6.04 -7.67 -22.92
N ASP A 443 6.49 -8.63 -23.74
CA ASP A 443 5.63 -9.54 -24.54
C ASP A 443 4.60 -10.40 -23.77
N LYS A 444 4.57 -10.30 -22.44
CA LYS A 444 3.73 -11.10 -21.53
C LYS A 444 3.03 -10.20 -20.51
N PHE A 445 1.79 -9.80 -20.83
CA PHE A 445 0.87 -9.12 -19.92
C PHE A 445 -0.16 -10.13 -19.39
N LYS A 446 -0.34 -10.23 -18.07
CA LYS A 446 -1.31 -11.13 -17.42
C LYS A 446 -2.30 -10.32 -16.58
N LEU A 447 -3.60 -10.49 -16.84
CA LEU A 447 -4.68 -9.74 -16.19
C LEU A 447 -5.05 -10.32 -14.81
N ASN A 448 -5.29 -9.44 -13.84
CA ASN A 448 -5.26 -9.73 -12.39
C ASN A 448 -6.48 -10.49 -11.83
N LYS A 449 -6.24 -11.48 -10.96
CA LYS A 449 -7.20 -12.11 -10.04
C LYS A 449 -6.60 -12.13 -8.63
N ARG A 450 -7.30 -11.56 -7.66
CA ARG A 450 -6.95 -11.65 -6.23
C ARG A 450 -7.72 -12.79 -5.60
N ALA A 451 -7.13 -13.98 -5.60
CA ALA A 451 -7.78 -15.16 -5.06
C ALA A 451 -7.27 -15.51 -3.65
N ASP A 452 -6.00 -15.20 -3.35
CA ASP A 452 -5.38 -15.37 -2.04
C ASP A 452 -5.60 -14.14 -1.16
N PHE A 453 -6.43 -14.26 -0.14
CA PHE A 453 -6.66 -13.20 0.85
C PHE A 453 -7.25 -13.77 2.15
N PHE A 454 -7.62 -12.88 3.07
CA PHE A 454 -8.20 -13.24 4.36
C PHE A 454 -9.64 -12.77 4.47
N VAL A 455 -10.50 -13.58 5.08
CA VAL A 455 -11.79 -13.18 5.62
C VAL A 455 -11.73 -13.34 7.13
N ILE A 456 -12.03 -12.28 7.88
CA ILE A 456 -11.85 -12.26 9.34
C ILE A 456 -13.15 -11.90 10.07
N SER A 457 -13.29 -12.35 11.31
CA SER A 457 -14.37 -11.89 12.20
C SER A 457 -14.13 -10.47 12.69
N ARG A 458 -15.16 -9.88 13.32
CA ARG A 458 -15.10 -8.54 13.92
C ARG A 458 -14.30 -8.46 15.22
N ALA A 459 -13.75 -9.57 15.71
CA ALA A 459 -12.93 -9.60 16.93
C ALA A 459 -11.63 -8.78 16.79
N PHE A 460 -11.16 -8.53 15.58
CA PHE A 460 -9.97 -7.73 15.33
C PHE A 460 -10.31 -6.23 15.20
N ALA A 461 -9.55 -5.41 15.93
CA ALA A 461 -9.63 -3.95 15.87
C ALA A 461 -8.71 -3.38 14.78
N LEU A 462 -7.53 -3.98 14.62
CA LEU A 462 -6.53 -3.60 13.63
C LEU A 462 -6.16 -4.81 12.76
N HIS A 463 -5.94 -4.54 11.47
CA HIS A 463 -5.46 -5.53 10.53
C HIS A 463 -4.70 -4.86 9.39
N HIS A 464 -3.56 -5.44 9.02
CA HIS A 464 -2.74 -4.99 7.89
C HIS A 464 -2.40 -6.20 7.03
N THR A 465 -2.68 -6.14 5.73
CA THR A 465 -2.40 -7.23 4.79
C THR A 465 -1.50 -6.77 3.66
N GLY A 466 -0.76 -7.73 3.09
CA GLY A 466 0.26 -7.47 2.08
C GLY A 466 0.76 -8.76 1.42
N ILE A 467 1.67 -8.61 0.47
CA ILE A 467 2.46 -9.72 -0.08
C ILE A 467 3.77 -9.80 0.70
N PHE A 468 4.32 -11.00 0.87
CA PHE A 468 5.65 -11.14 1.47
C PHE A 468 6.71 -10.49 0.58
N SER A 469 7.57 -9.65 1.17
CA SER A 469 8.77 -9.17 0.48
C SER A 469 9.72 -10.35 0.20
N PRO A 470 10.37 -10.43 -0.97
CA PRO A 470 11.45 -11.39 -1.23
C PRO A 470 12.65 -11.23 -0.29
N VAL A 471 12.77 -10.06 0.35
CA VAL A 471 13.86 -9.73 1.25
C VAL A 471 13.40 -9.89 2.70
N LYS A 472 12.57 -8.97 3.21
CA LYS A 472 12.03 -8.97 4.58
C LYS A 472 10.76 -8.12 4.65
N GLY A 473 9.84 -8.51 5.52
CA GLY A 473 8.63 -7.74 5.83
C GLY A 473 7.43 -8.05 4.93
N LEU A 474 6.29 -7.50 5.34
CA LEU A 474 4.99 -7.61 4.67
C LEU A 474 4.68 -6.33 3.89
N LEU A 475 4.68 -6.39 2.57
CA LEU A 475 4.46 -5.23 1.69
C LEU A 475 2.97 -4.99 1.47
N PRO A 476 2.37 -3.90 1.97
CA PRO A 476 0.96 -3.58 1.70
C PRO A 476 0.74 -3.27 0.23
N VAL A 477 1.74 -2.65 -0.40
CA VAL A 477 1.79 -2.29 -1.83
C VAL A 477 3.13 -2.76 -2.41
N ASP A 478 3.10 -3.30 -3.64
CA ASP A 478 4.25 -3.73 -4.43
C ASP A 478 4.21 -2.92 -5.75
N PRO A 479 4.61 -1.63 -5.71
CA PRO A 479 4.32 -0.68 -6.78
C PRO A 479 4.96 -1.05 -8.12
N ASN A 480 6.05 -1.84 -8.10
CA ASN A 480 6.80 -2.25 -9.28
C ASN A 480 6.67 -3.76 -9.55
N HIS A 481 5.73 -4.45 -8.89
CA HIS A 481 5.52 -5.89 -8.98
C HIS A 481 6.80 -6.73 -8.74
N GLN A 482 7.79 -6.21 -8.00
CA GLN A 482 9.06 -6.91 -7.81
C GLN A 482 8.89 -8.15 -6.95
N ALA A 483 8.10 -8.04 -5.88
CA ALA A 483 7.80 -9.17 -5.02
C ALA A 483 7.07 -10.26 -5.81
N LEU A 484 6.09 -9.85 -6.60
CA LEU A 484 5.29 -10.76 -7.41
C LEU A 484 6.09 -11.47 -8.49
N ASN A 485 6.94 -10.73 -9.21
CA ASN A 485 7.82 -11.30 -10.22
C ASN A 485 8.81 -12.29 -9.63
N PHE A 486 9.29 -12.04 -8.39
CA PHE A 486 10.11 -12.98 -7.66
C PHE A 486 9.31 -14.25 -7.31
N TRP A 487 8.12 -14.10 -6.73
CA TRP A 487 7.29 -15.25 -6.33
C TRP A 487 6.80 -16.08 -7.51
N ALA A 488 6.60 -15.47 -8.67
CA ALA A 488 6.22 -16.14 -9.92
C ALA A 488 7.25 -17.13 -10.45
N GLN A 489 8.49 -17.07 -9.95
CA GLN A 489 9.53 -18.06 -10.26
C GLN A 489 9.44 -19.31 -9.36
N THR A 490 8.70 -19.21 -8.25
CA THR A 490 8.68 -20.22 -7.18
C THR A 490 7.37 -20.98 -7.11
N SER A 491 6.26 -20.27 -7.29
CA SER A 491 4.92 -20.80 -7.35
C SER A 491 4.16 -20.12 -8.48
N ASP A 492 2.95 -20.58 -8.73
CA ASP A 492 1.91 -19.88 -9.48
C ASP A 492 0.89 -19.22 -8.53
N HIS A 493 1.29 -18.95 -7.29
CA HIS A 493 0.65 -17.99 -6.39
C HIS A 493 1.71 -17.18 -5.62
N ALA A 494 1.40 -15.94 -5.23
CA ALA A 494 2.25 -15.18 -4.33
C ALA A 494 1.84 -15.41 -2.86
N PRO A 495 2.78 -15.68 -1.94
CA PRO A 495 2.47 -15.76 -0.52
C PRO A 495 1.91 -14.42 -0.04
N THR A 496 0.81 -14.50 0.70
CA THR A 496 0.03 -13.37 1.18
C THR A 496 -0.02 -13.39 2.69
N GLY A 497 0.22 -12.25 3.35
CA GLY A 497 0.31 -12.14 4.79
C GLY A 497 -0.62 -11.11 5.38
N GLY A 498 -0.92 -11.26 6.67
CA GLY A 498 -1.70 -10.32 7.46
C GLY A 498 -1.24 -10.28 8.92
N ILE A 499 -1.25 -9.10 9.52
CA ILE A 499 -1.06 -8.89 10.96
C ILE A 499 -2.41 -8.48 11.53
N PHE A 500 -2.92 -9.24 12.49
CA PHE A 500 -4.26 -9.12 13.05
C PHE A 500 -4.17 -8.89 14.55
N CYS A 501 -4.78 -7.80 15.03
CA CYS A 501 -4.72 -7.41 16.42
C CYS A 501 -6.10 -7.04 16.97
N ASP A 502 -6.41 -7.52 18.17
CA ASP A 502 -7.65 -7.18 18.89
C ASP A 502 -7.59 -5.79 19.55
N SER A 503 -6.40 -5.19 19.61
CA SER A 503 -6.10 -3.84 20.06
C SER A 503 -5.93 -2.88 18.86
N PRO A 504 -6.17 -1.56 19.05
CA PRO A 504 -5.89 -0.55 18.03
C PRO A 504 -4.39 -0.36 17.75
N PHE A 505 -3.51 -0.94 18.58
CA PHE A 505 -2.06 -0.90 18.44
C PHE A 505 -1.51 -2.32 18.30
N SER A 506 -0.65 -2.53 17.29
CA SER A 506 0.10 -3.77 17.06
C SER A 506 1.59 -3.50 17.10
N GLU A 507 2.29 -4.19 18.00
CA GLU A 507 3.74 -4.12 18.10
C GLU A 507 4.39 -4.82 16.90
N LYS A 508 3.79 -5.93 16.45
CA LYS A 508 4.24 -6.65 15.25
C LYS A 508 4.17 -5.77 14.01
N TRP A 509 3.12 -4.97 13.85
CA TRP A 509 3.01 -4.03 12.74
C TRP A 509 4.09 -2.95 12.80
N ALA A 510 4.32 -2.34 13.96
CA ALA A 510 5.38 -1.35 14.13
C ALA A 510 6.77 -1.93 13.79
N ARG A 511 7.07 -3.15 14.25
CA ARG A 511 8.31 -3.86 13.91
C ARG A 511 8.40 -4.20 12.43
N ASN A 512 7.30 -4.64 11.81
CA ASN A 512 7.25 -4.91 10.37
C ASN A 512 7.51 -3.65 9.55
N TRP A 513 6.94 -2.51 9.95
CA TRP A 513 7.18 -1.23 9.30
C TRP A 513 8.66 -0.84 9.35
N GLN A 514 9.29 -1.03 10.51
CA GLN A 514 10.73 -0.83 10.65
C GLN A 514 11.54 -1.73 9.69
N LEU A 515 11.20 -3.02 9.58
CA LEU A 515 11.88 -3.94 8.65
C LEU A 515 11.77 -3.50 7.19
N ILE A 516 10.58 -3.02 6.78
CA ILE A 516 10.37 -2.51 5.42
C ILE A 516 11.20 -1.25 5.20
N SER A 517 11.17 -0.33 6.17
CA SER A 517 11.90 0.94 6.10
C SER A 517 13.41 0.70 6.01
N GLU A 518 13.95 -0.22 6.81
CA GLU A 518 15.35 -0.65 6.75
C GLU A 518 15.70 -1.31 5.41
N SER A 519 14.83 -2.17 4.89
CA SER A 519 15.05 -2.83 3.59
C SER A 519 14.99 -1.84 2.42
N LEU A 520 14.07 -0.88 2.45
CA LEU A 520 13.96 0.17 1.44
C LEU A 520 15.16 1.12 1.52
N GLY A 521 15.54 1.55 2.72
CA GLY A 521 16.73 2.37 2.94
C GLY A 521 18.00 1.70 2.42
N THR A 522 18.20 0.40 2.70
CA THR A 522 19.36 -0.34 2.19
C THR A 522 19.38 -0.41 0.66
N ARG A 523 18.23 -0.70 0.03
CA ARG A 523 18.13 -0.74 -1.44
C ARG A 523 18.34 0.64 -2.06
N GLN A 524 17.83 1.69 -1.43
CA GLN A 524 18.03 3.06 -1.88
C GLN A 524 19.50 3.45 -1.77
N SER A 525 20.17 3.16 -0.65
CA SER A 525 21.62 3.39 -0.51
C SER A 525 22.43 2.60 -1.53
N GLN A 526 22.06 1.35 -1.82
CA GLN A 526 22.72 0.55 -2.85
C GLN A 526 22.48 1.15 -4.25
N ALA A 527 21.25 1.55 -4.57
CA ALA A 527 20.95 2.20 -5.84
C ALA A 527 21.67 3.55 -5.97
N GLN A 528 21.77 4.33 -4.90
CA GLN A 528 22.56 5.56 -4.86
C GLN A 528 24.05 5.28 -5.08
N LEU A 529 24.59 4.21 -4.48
CA LEU A 529 25.97 3.78 -4.72
C LEU A 529 26.18 3.34 -6.17
N GLU A 530 25.27 2.55 -6.75
CA GLU A 530 25.34 2.11 -8.15
C GLU A 530 25.24 3.31 -9.11
N VAL A 531 24.33 4.27 -8.84
CA VAL A 531 24.24 5.53 -9.59
C VAL A 531 25.52 6.34 -9.46
N TRP A 532 26.08 6.46 -8.25
CA TRP A 532 27.33 7.16 -8.01
C TRP A 532 28.51 6.49 -8.74
N GLU A 533 28.59 5.16 -8.75
CA GLU A 533 29.61 4.40 -9.48
C GLU A 533 29.49 4.61 -10.99
N LEU A 534 28.27 4.59 -11.55
CA LEU A 534 28.01 4.88 -12.95
C LEU A 534 28.37 6.31 -13.33
N GLN A 535 27.99 7.29 -12.48
CA GLN A 535 28.36 8.68 -12.69
C GLN A 535 29.88 8.88 -12.60
N LYS A 536 30.56 8.18 -11.69
CA LYS A 536 32.02 8.20 -11.58
C LYS A 536 32.69 7.66 -12.83
N GLN A 537 32.24 6.51 -13.33
CA GLN A 537 32.72 5.96 -14.61
C GLN A 537 32.52 6.95 -15.75
N ALA A 538 31.38 7.62 -15.80
CA ALA A 538 31.10 8.64 -16.79
C ALA A 538 32.04 9.85 -16.66
N VAL A 539 32.31 10.33 -15.43
CA VAL A 539 33.26 11.42 -15.19
C VAL A 539 34.67 11.03 -15.63
N ASP A 540 35.11 9.81 -15.31
CA ASP A 540 36.42 9.28 -15.72
C ASP A 540 36.53 9.19 -17.25
N GLU A 541 35.47 8.72 -17.92
CA GLU A 541 35.40 8.64 -19.39
C GLU A 541 35.39 10.03 -20.04
N LEU A 542 34.72 11.02 -19.44
CA LEU A 542 34.75 12.40 -19.91
C LEU A 542 36.15 13.01 -19.78
N LEU A 543 36.85 12.74 -18.66
CA LEU A 543 38.22 13.19 -18.46
C LEU A 543 39.18 12.53 -19.48
N SER A 544 39.04 11.23 -19.73
CA SER A 544 39.82 10.53 -20.76
C SER A 544 39.54 11.11 -22.15
N SER A 545 38.26 11.24 -22.49
CA SER A 545 37.81 11.78 -23.77
C SER A 545 38.36 13.19 -24.01
N LEU A 546 38.34 14.06 -22.99
CA LEU A 546 38.88 15.41 -23.10
C LEU A 546 40.40 15.42 -23.33
N ARG A 547 41.15 14.58 -22.61
CA ARG A 547 42.61 14.44 -22.79
C ARG A 547 42.97 13.96 -24.19
N GLU A 548 42.19 13.03 -24.74
CA GLU A 548 42.41 12.46 -26.07
C GLU A 548 41.93 13.38 -27.21
N LEU A 549 40.89 14.18 -26.96
CA LEU A 549 40.37 15.17 -27.91
C LEU A 549 41.36 16.31 -28.18
N ILE A 550 42.05 16.80 -27.15
CA ILE A 550 42.93 17.98 -27.26
C ILE A 550 44.01 17.81 -28.36
N PRO A 551 44.81 16.72 -28.38
CA PRO A 551 45.77 16.48 -29.46
C PRO A 551 45.13 16.36 -30.85
N LEU A 552 43.91 15.82 -30.93
CA LEU A 552 43.21 15.61 -32.20
C LEU A 552 42.75 16.91 -32.85
N LEU A 553 42.49 17.97 -32.08
CA LEU A 553 42.04 19.25 -32.62
C LEU A 553 42.98 19.78 -33.72
N THR A 554 44.29 19.57 -33.59
CA THR A 554 45.27 20.03 -34.59
C THR A 554 45.28 19.22 -35.89
N ARG A 555 44.68 18.03 -35.88
CA ARG A 555 44.68 17.05 -36.99
C ARG A 555 43.35 16.99 -37.74
N LEU A 556 42.31 17.65 -37.22
CA LEU A 556 40.97 17.64 -37.80
C LEU A 556 40.80 18.75 -38.84
N GLN A 557 40.07 18.45 -39.92
CA GLN A 557 39.62 19.45 -40.88
C GLN A 557 38.56 20.38 -40.26
N GLU A 558 38.24 21.49 -40.93
CA GLU A 558 37.47 22.60 -40.36
C GLU A 558 36.14 22.18 -39.70
N ASP A 559 35.33 21.33 -40.34
CA ASP A 559 34.04 20.90 -39.78
C ASP A 559 34.22 19.95 -38.59
N GLY A 560 35.17 19.01 -38.68
CA GLY A 560 35.54 18.12 -37.57
C GLY A 560 36.12 18.88 -36.38
N LEU A 561 36.93 19.91 -36.65
CA LEU A 561 37.52 20.79 -35.64
C LEU A 561 36.43 21.57 -34.88
N ARG A 562 35.46 22.16 -35.59
CA ARG A 562 34.34 22.89 -34.97
C ARG A 562 33.50 21.99 -34.07
N LEU A 563 33.24 20.75 -34.52
CA LEU A 563 32.48 19.79 -33.71
C LEU A 563 33.26 19.30 -32.50
N ALA A 564 34.57 19.04 -32.66
CA ALA A 564 35.44 18.64 -31.56
C ALA A 564 35.55 19.73 -30.49
N GLN A 565 35.67 21.00 -30.88
CA GLN A 565 35.65 22.14 -29.95
C GLN A 565 34.33 22.23 -29.18
N ARG A 566 33.18 22.00 -29.82
CA ARG A 566 31.87 21.91 -29.15
C ARG A 566 31.81 20.77 -28.15
N LEU A 567 32.31 19.59 -28.53
CA LEU A 567 32.36 18.45 -27.63
C LEU A 567 33.25 18.77 -26.42
N CYS A 568 34.43 19.37 -26.60
CA CYS A 568 35.26 19.83 -25.49
C CYS A 568 34.50 20.80 -24.58
N VAL A 569 33.74 21.75 -25.13
CA VAL A 569 32.92 22.67 -24.32
C VAL A 569 31.82 21.94 -23.54
N LEU A 570 31.17 20.95 -24.14
CA LEU A 570 30.16 20.12 -23.48
C LEU A 570 30.76 19.27 -22.38
N ILE A 571 31.88 18.61 -22.64
CA ILE A 571 32.62 17.82 -21.65
C ILE A 571 33.06 18.71 -20.47
N VAL A 572 33.63 19.89 -20.73
CA VAL A 572 34.05 20.83 -19.68
C VAL A 572 32.85 21.32 -18.85
N LYS A 573 31.70 21.62 -19.49
CA LYS A 573 30.47 21.95 -18.77
C LYS A 573 29.99 20.77 -17.92
N ALA A 574 30.14 19.56 -18.42
CA ALA A 574 29.72 18.36 -17.72
C ALA A 574 30.57 18.02 -16.52
N LEU A 575 31.88 18.14 -16.65
CA LEU A 575 32.85 18.00 -15.56
C LEU A 575 32.70 19.07 -14.47
N ASN A 576 31.98 20.16 -14.78
CA ASN A 576 31.62 21.24 -13.85
C ASN A 576 30.15 21.19 -13.42
N SER A 577 29.42 20.11 -13.71
CA SER A 577 28.10 19.89 -13.13
C SER A 577 28.21 19.55 -11.64
N PRO A 578 27.16 19.82 -10.82
CA PRO A 578 27.18 19.49 -9.40
C PRO A 578 27.55 18.02 -9.13
N ALA A 579 26.97 17.08 -9.87
CA ALA A 579 27.27 15.64 -9.75
C ALA A 579 28.75 15.32 -10.03
N ALA A 580 29.32 15.88 -11.10
CA ALA A 580 30.72 15.65 -11.43
C ALA A 580 31.69 16.32 -10.43
N ILE A 581 31.31 17.48 -9.89
CA ILE A 581 32.07 18.17 -8.82
C ILE A 581 32.02 17.35 -7.54
N ALA A 582 30.86 16.83 -7.15
CA ALA A 582 30.70 15.98 -5.96
C ALA A 582 31.59 14.73 -6.06
N ILE A 583 31.68 14.10 -7.24
CA ILE A 583 32.55 12.94 -7.49
C ILE A 583 34.03 13.31 -7.46
N ARG A 584 34.40 14.45 -8.07
CA ARG A 584 35.81 14.87 -8.19
C ARG A 584 36.32 15.59 -6.94
N GLY A 585 35.44 16.04 -6.06
CA GLY A 585 35.73 16.89 -4.91
C GLY A 585 36.07 18.35 -5.25
N VAL A 586 36.26 18.70 -6.54
CA VAL A 586 36.67 20.03 -7.00
C VAL A 586 36.12 20.35 -8.40
N SER A 587 35.93 21.62 -8.69
CA SER A 587 35.60 22.11 -10.04
C SER A 587 36.66 21.73 -11.07
N PHE A 588 36.25 21.54 -12.33
CA PHE A 588 37.19 21.30 -13.43
C PHE A 588 37.70 22.64 -13.95
N GLU A 589 38.99 22.91 -13.78
CA GLU A 589 39.62 24.09 -14.35
C GLU A 589 40.02 23.79 -15.81
N PRO A 590 39.37 24.43 -16.79
CA PRO A 590 39.69 24.18 -18.18
C PRO A 590 41.00 24.89 -18.59
N ASP A 591 41.67 24.32 -19.58
CA ASP A 591 42.88 24.90 -20.19
C ASP A 591 42.62 26.31 -20.78
N GLU A 592 43.68 27.10 -20.95
CA GLU A 592 43.67 28.47 -21.51
C GLU A 592 43.02 28.55 -22.89
N GLN A 593 42.91 27.44 -23.61
CA GLN A 593 42.26 27.35 -24.92
C GLN A 593 40.71 27.35 -24.84
N TYR A 594 40.12 27.05 -23.69
CA TYR A 594 38.66 26.93 -23.53
C TYR A 594 37.86 28.18 -23.88
N PRO A 595 38.24 29.41 -23.47
CA PRO A 595 37.57 30.63 -23.92
C PRO A 595 37.48 30.75 -25.44
N ARG A 596 38.54 30.33 -26.15
CA ARG A 596 38.60 30.33 -27.62
C ARG A 596 37.67 29.28 -28.21
N TRP A 597 37.66 28.06 -27.69
CA TRP A 597 36.73 27.01 -28.12
C TRP A 597 35.26 27.43 -27.90
N LYS A 598 34.97 28.03 -26.74
CA LYS A 598 33.63 28.54 -26.41
C LYS A 598 33.16 29.60 -27.40
N ALA A 599 34.01 30.57 -27.76
CA ALA A 599 33.69 31.61 -28.74
C ALA A 599 33.42 31.04 -30.13
N ASN A 600 34.21 30.05 -30.58
CA ASN A 600 34.12 29.46 -31.91
C ASN A 600 32.96 28.45 -32.05
N SER A 601 32.34 28.06 -30.94
CA SER A 601 31.34 27.00 -30.89
C SER A 601 29.93 27.43 -31.35
N GLN A 602 29.68 28.60 -31.93
CA GLN A 602 28.30 29.08 -32.19
C GLN A 602 27.63 28.60 -33.50
N ASN A 603 28.33 27.93 -34.42
CA ASN A 603 27.84 27.72 -35.82
C ASN A 603 27.56 26.27 -36.31
N VAL A 604 27.43 25.26 -35.44
CA VAL A 604 27.05 23.89 -35.87
C VAL A 604 25.53 23.72 -35.82
N THR A 605 24.94 23.33 -36.95
CA THR A 605 23.51 23.10 -37.14
C THR A 605 23.13 21.68 -36.76
N GLN A 606 21.82 21.40 -36.66
CA GLN A 606 21.33 20.04 -36.48
C GLN A 606 21.71 19.08 -37.60
N GLN A 607 21.77 19.57 -38.83
CA GLN A 607 22.14 18.79 -39.99
C GLN A 607 23.56 18.24 -39.85
N HIS A 608 24.52 19.08 -39.44
CA HIS A 608 25.91 18.66 -39.21
C HIS A 608 26.03 17.58 -38.12
N LEU A 609 25.17 17.60 -37.11
CA LEU A 609 25.17 16.57 -36.06
C LEU A 609 24.58 15.25 -36.55
N SER A 610 23.49 15.32 -37.33
CA SER A 610 22.86 14.15 -37.92
C SER A 610 23.82 13.44 -38.88
N GLU A 611 24.50 14.22 -39.72
CA GLU A 611 25.57 13.73 -40.60
C GLU A 611 26.71 13.10 -39.80
N PHE A 612 27.11 13.72 -38.69
CA PHE A 612 28.17 13.18 -37.82
C PHE A 612 27.75 11.92 -37.04
N PHE A 613 26.50 11.83 -36.56
CA PHE A 613 25.97 10.59 -35.99
C PHE A 613 25.93 9.47 -37.04
N GLY A 614 25.66 9.82 -38.30
CA GLY A 614 25.79 8.91 -39.44
C GLY A 614 27.22 8.37 -39.60
N VAL A 615 28.24 9.24 -39.48
CA VAL A 615 29.66 8.84 -39.48
C VAL A 615 29.99 7.95 -38.28
N CYS A 616 29.58 8.33 -37.06
CA CYS A 616 29.79 7.54 -35.85
C CYS A 616 29.16 6.13 -35.92
N ALA A 617 28.04 5.97 -36.63
CA ALA A 617 27.38 4.68 -36.81
C ALA A 617 28.11 3.76 -37.80
N GLN A 618 28.90 4.32 -38.72
CA GLN A 618 29.66 3.57 -39.73
C GLN A 618 31.03 3.10 -39.24
N VAL A 619 31.47 3.60 -38.09
CA VAL A 619 32.80 3.33 -37.53
C VAL A 619 32.77 2.08 -36.65
N GLU A 620 33.36 0.97 -37.12
CA GLU A 620 33.47 -0.28 -36.37
C GLU A 620 34.47 -0.17 -35.22
N THR A 621 33.98 -0.34 -33.98
CA THR A 621 34.74 -0.16 -32.73
C THR A 621 36.08 -0.91 -32.67
N ALA A 622 36.19 -2.07 -33.32
CA ALA A 622 37.39 -2.92 -33.29
C ALA A 622 38.52 -2.45 -34.23
N SER A 623 38.20 -1.67 -35.28
CA SER A 623 39.16 -1.26 -36.33
C SER A 623 39.88 0.07 -36.01
N VAL A 624 39.30 0.89 -35.13
CA VAL A 624 39.71 2.29 -34.90
C VAL A 624 40.89 2.44 -33.95
N LEU A 625 41.10 1.49 -33.03
CA LEU A 625 42.21 1.56 -32.07
C LEU A 625 43.59 1.65 -32.76
N ASN A 626 43.67 1.30 -34.05
CA ASN A 626 44.87 1.38 -34.87
C ASN A 626 44.72 2.29 -36.12
N SER A 627 43.59 3.02 -36.27
CA SER A 627 43.37 3.83 -37.46
C SER A 627 44.23 5.09 -37.44
N PRO A 628 44.99 5.41 -38.51
CA PRO A 628 45.74 6.66 -38.60
C PRO A 628 44.82 7.88 -38.86
N HIS A 629 43.54 7.68 -39.19
CA HIS A 629 42.62 8.73 -39.56
C HIS A 629 42.02 9.44 -38.34
N ALA A 630 42.33 10.73 -38.19
CA ALA A 630 41.88 11.55 -37.06
C ALA A 630 40.35 11.63 -36.91
N LEU A 631 39.60 11.51 -38.00
CA LEU A 631 38.14 11.54 -38.00
C LEU A 631 37.52 10.30 -37.34
N GLU A 632 38.10 9.12 -37.56
CA GLU A 632 37.64 7.86 -36.94
C GLU A 632 37.96 7.83 -35.45
N GLN A 633 39.17 8.29 -35.07
CA GLN A 633 39.55 8.49 -33.66
C GLN A 633 38.59 9.48 -32.97
N PHE A 634 38.24 10.58 -33.64
CA PHE A 634 37.28 11.56 -33.14
C PHE A 634 35.86 11.00 -33.00
N ALA A 635 35.37 10.21 -33.97
CA ALA A 635 34.04 9.59 -33.91
C ALA A 635 33.89 8.64 -32.71
N LEU A 636 34.92 7.85 -32.40
CA LEU A 636 34.94 6.96 -31.24
C LEU A 636 34.88 7.75 -29.92
N LEU A 637 35.73 8.77 -29.78
CA LEU A 637 35.75 9.65 -28.60
C LEU A 637 34.44 10.39 -28.42
N PHE A 638 33.85 10.88 -29.51
CA PHE A 638 32.55 11.52 -29.48
C PHE A 638 31.47 10.56 -28.96
N ARG A 639 31.44 9.30 -29.44
CA ARG A 639 30.47 8.30 -28.99
C ARG A 639 30.61 8.00 -27.50
N ASN A 640 31.84 7.84 -27.00
CA ASN A 640 32.10 7.55 -25.60
C ASN A 640 31.75 8.74 -24.69
N ALA A 641 32.23 9.94 -25.03
CA ALA A 641 31.90 11.17 -24.32
C ALA A 641 30.39 11.42 -24.31
N TYR A 642 29.71 11.18 -25.43
CA TYR A 642 28.25 11.36 -25.52
C TYR A 642 27.49 10.37 -24.61
N ARG A 643 27.90 9.10 -24.54
CA ARG A 643 27.33 8.13 -23.58
C ARG A 643 27.56 8.56 -22.14
N ALA A 644 28.76 9.02 -21.82
CA ALA A 644 29.10 9.51 -20.48
C ALA A 644 28.29 10.77 -20.11
N LEU A 645 28.07 11.70 -21.06
CA LEU A 645 27.21 12.87 -20.86
C LEU A 645 25.76 12.47 -20.51
N GLN A 646 25.22 11.43 -21.16
CA GLN A 646 23.89 10.91 -20.86
C GLN A 646 23.81 10.31 -19.45
N GLN A 647 24.85 9.60 -19.01
CA GLN A 647 24.92 8.95 -17.69
C GLN A 647 25.02 9.95 -16.52
N ILE A 648 25.64 11.12 -16.71
CA ILE A 648 25.69 12.19 -15.69
C ILE A 648 24.37 12.99 -15.61
N GLY A 649 23.36 12.62 -16.41
CA GLY A 649 22.06 13.28 -16.40
C GLY A 649 22.08 14.66 -17.07
N ILE A 650 23.18 15.01 -17.75
CA ILE A 650 23.23 16.20 -18.59
C ILE A 650 22.55 15.85 -19.90
N ARG A 651 21.24 16.04 -19.91
CA ARG A 651 20.51 16.16 -21.17
C ARG A 651 21.13 17.33 -21.92
N PRO A 652 21.68 17.16 -23.13
CA PRO A 652 22.27 18.25 -23.89
C PRO A 652 21.18 19.25 -24.31
N ARG A 653 20.75 20.13 -23.40
CA ARG A 653 19.75 21.18 -23.63
C ARG A 653 20.23 22.22 -24.66
N SER A 654 21.52 22.20 -25.03
CA SER A 654 22.08 23.00 -26.12
C SER A 654 21.89 22.37 -27.51
N PHE A 655 21.15 21.26 -27.63
CA PHE A 655 20.70 20.70 -28.91
C PHE A 655 19.17 20.80 -29.09
N ASP A 656 18.52 21.74 -28.39
CA ASP A 656 17.06 21.91 -28.45
C ASP A 656 16.60 22.49 -29.80
N LEU A 657 15.54 21.89 -30.35
CA LEU A 657 15.04 22.05 -31.71
C LEU A 657 13.86 23.03 -31.82
N THR A 658 13.55 23.75 -30.75
CA THR A 658 12.46 24.73 -30.74
C THR A 658 12.86 25.96 -29.92
N PRO A 659 12.51 27.17 -30.38
CA PRO A 659 13.04 28.42 -29.85
C PRO A 659 12.27 28.83 -28.59
N GLU A 660 13.01 29.24 -27.54
CA GLU A 660 12.67 30.22 -26.49
C GLU A 660 13.38 29.85 -25.16
N SER A 661 14.54 30.46 -24.84
CA SER A 661 15.05 30.62 -23.44
C SER A 661 16.45 31.27 -23.35
N GLU A 662 16.61 32.51 -23.81
CA GLU A 662 17.76 33.34 -23.41
C GLU A 662 17.48 34.01 -22.05
N THR A 663 17.89 33.40 -20.93
CA THR A 663 17.93 34.12 -19.63
C THR A 663 18.90 33.58 -18.56
N TYR A 664 19.76 32.60 -18.87
CA TYR A 664 20.50 31.84 -17.83
C TYR A 664 22.01 32.12 -17.66
N SER A 665 22.60 33.09 -18.35
CA SER A 665 24.06 33.23 -18.40
C SER A 665 24.73 34.11 -17.32
N GLN A 666 24.02 34.57 -16.27
CA GLN A 666 24.56 35.63 -15.39
C GLN A 666 24.84 35.30 -13.92
N VAL A 667 24.72 34.07 -13.44
CA VAL A 667 24.87 33.84 -11.98
C VAL A 667 26.17 33.12 -11.58
N LYS A 668 26.97 33.80 -10.74
CA LYS A 668 28.13 33.25 -10.02
C LYS A 668 27.66 32.64 -8.71
N LEU A 669 27.99 31.37 -8.49
CA LEU A 669 27.76 30.65 -7.23
C LEU A 669 28.92 30.90 -6.25
N GLY A 670 28.59 31.33 -5.03
CA GLY A 670 29.53 31.40 -3.91
C GLY A 670 29.60 30.07 -3.17
N THR A 671 30.82 29.59 -2.92
CA THR A 671 31.13 28.39 -2.12
C THR A 671 30.99 28.67 -0.62
N ARG A 672 30.20 27.87 0.09
CA ARG A 672 30.22 27.79 1.56
C ARG A 672 30.71 26.40 1.98
N GLN A 673 31.66 26.36 2.92
CA GLN A 673 32.31 25.14 3.44
C GLN A 673 31.36 24.36 4.34
N THR A 674 31.34 23.02 4.20
CA THR A 674 30.65 22.09 5.10
C THR A 674 31.59 21.61 6.21
N ALA A 675 31.07 21.55 7.44
CA ALA A 675 31.75 21.02 8.62
C ALA A 675 31.20 19.63 9.01
N SER A 676 32.06 18.87 9.69
CA SER A 676 32.07 17.43 9.90
C SER A 676 31.07 16.82 10.90
N THR A 677 30.71 15.56 10.63
CA THR A 677 30.31 14.43 11.52
C THR A 677 29.99 14.72 12.99
N GLY A 678 28.72 14.48 13.38
CA GLY A 678 28.26 14.54 14.78
C GLY A 678 27.25 13.43 15.15
N SER A 679 27.28 13.08 16.44
CA SER A 679 26.37 12.22 17.23
C SER A 679 24.90 12.23 16.82
N ARG A 680 24.15 11.15 17.13
CA ARG A 680 22.69 11.01 16.93
C ARG A 680 21.86 12.17 17.48
N THR A 681 22.27 12.81 18.58
CA THR A 681 21.63 14.02 19.13
C THR A 681 21.90 15.29 18.32
N GLY A 682 22.95 15.30 17.51
CA GLY A 682 23.24 16.37 16.55
C GLY A 682 22.37 16.28 15.29
N LYS A 683 21.95 15.07 14.88
CA LYS A 683 21.11 14.88 13.70
C LYS A 683 19.74 15.53 13.82
N GLU A 684 19.04 15.35 14.95
CA GLU A 684 17.73 15.99 15.18
C GLU A 684 17.81 17.52 15.13
N LYS A 685 18.87 18.09 15.71
CA LYS A 685 19.13 19.53 15.70
C LYS A 685 19.42 20.07 14.30
N LEU A 686 20.25 19.36 13.52
CA LEU A 686 20.51 19.67 12.11
C LEU A 686 19.23 19.66 11.27
N THR A 687 18.34 18.68 11.46
CA THR A 687 17.06 18.63 10.74
C THR A 687 16.10 19.78 11.04
N GLN A 688 16.08 20.29 12.27
CA GLN A 688 15.26 21.46 12.62
C GLN A 688 15.85 22.76 12.04
N GLU A 689 17.18 22.89 12.06
CA GLU A 689 17.90 24.00 11.42
C GLU A 689 17.62 24.02 9.90
N LEU A 690 17.70 22.87 9.23
CA LEU A 690 17.35 22.72 7.82
C LEU A 690 15.90 23.15 7.51
N GLN A 691 14.94 22.67 8.30
CA GLN A 691 13.53 23.03 8.11
C GLN A 691 13.33 24.54 8.21
N GLN A 692 14.00 25.18 9.17
CA GLN A 692 13.95 26.63 9.36
C GLN A 692 14.57 27.37 8.17
N GLU A 693 15.72 26.91 7.66
CA GLU A 693 16.37 27.49 6.47
C GLU A 693 15.47 27.37 5.22
N ILE A 694 14.80 26.24 5.01
CA ILE A 694 13.83 26.06 3.92
C ILE A 694 12.67 27.04 4.07
N ILE A 695 12.12 27.19 5.29
CA ILE A 695 11.01 28.11 5.56
C ILE A 695 11.42 29.55 5.27
N GLU A 696 12.59 30.00 5.71
CA GLU A 696 13.08 31.36 5.45
C GLU A 696 13.24 31.63 3.95
N LEU A 697 13.80 30.65 3.24
CA LEU A 697 14.02 30.74 1.80
C LEU A 697 12.71 30.79 1.00
N LEU A 698 11.72 29.99 1.38
CA LEU A 698 10.40 30.01 0.74
C LEU A 698 9.57 31.25 1.15
N SER A 699 9.77 31.78 2.36
CA SER A 699 9.09 32.99 2.83
C SER A 699 9.48 34.20 1.97
N GLY A 700 10.77 34.38 1.69
CA GLY A 700 11.24 35.44 0.78
C GLY A 700 10.68 35.31 -0.64
N TYR A 701 10.46 34.08 -1.12
CA TYR A 701 9.79 33.83 -2.39
C TYR A 701 8.30 34.24 -2.36
N LEU A 702 7.57 33.92 -1.28
CA LEU A 702 6.16 34.30 -1.16
C LEU A 702 5.96 35.80 -1.02
N GLU A 703 6.83 36.52 -0.31
CA GLU A 703 6.80 37.99 -0.26
C GLU A 703 6.95 38.62 -1.65
N LYS A 704 7.82 38.03 -2.49
CA LYS A 704 7.99 38.44 -3.89
C LYS A 704 6.75 38.15 -4.74
N GLN A 705 6.08 37.01 -4.51
CA GLN A 705 4.82 36.69 -5.20
C GLN A 705 3.67 37.60 -4.74
N ARG A 706 3.57 37.91 -3.43
CA ARG A 706 2.58 38.83 -2.87
C ARG A 706 2.71 40.25 -3.42
N SER A 707 3.94 40.74 -3.59
CA SER A 707 4.20 42.08 -4.13
C SER A 707 3.92 42.20 -5.63
N THR A 708 3.84 41.08 -6.36
CA THR A 708 3.60 41.06 -7.81
C THR A 708 2.18 40.64 -8.19
N GLY A 709 1.45 39.95 -7.31
CA GLY A 709 0.07 39.52 -7.53
C GLY A 709 -0.98 40.50 -7.02
N SER A 710 -2.09 40.65 -7.76
CA SER A 710 -3.30 41.25 -7.19
C SER A 710 -3.93 40.28 -6.19
N PRO A 711 -4.45 40.74 -5.03
CA PRO A 711 -5.08 39.86 -4.07
C PRO A 711 -6.25 39.12 -4.74
N PRO A 712 -6.40 37.80 -4.49
CA PRO A 712 -7.48 37.03 -5.09
C PRO A 712 -8.84 37.63 -4.67
N PRO A 713 -9.86 37.55 -5.55
CA PRO A 713 -11.18 38.08 -5.24
C PRO A 713 -11.71 37.43 -3.95
N SER A 714 -12.20 38.28 -3.03
CA SER A 714 -12.81 37.83 -1.79
C SER A 714 -14.11 37.08 -2.12
N LEU A 715 -14.11 35.77 -1.86
CA LEU A 715 -15.29 34.93 -1.96
C LEU A 715 -15.89 34.80 -0.56
N VAL A 716 -17.20 35.00 -0.43
CA VAL A 716 -17.87 34.97 0.88
C VAL A 716 -17.61 33.62 1.58
N GLY A 717 -16.97 33.67 2.75
CA GLY A 717 -16.62 32.50 3.55
C GLY A 717 -15.42 31.69 3.03
N CYS A 718 -14.70 32.16 2.02
CA CYS A 718 -13.48 31.53 1.53
C CYS A 718 -12.29 32.47 1.71
N VAL A 719 -11.24 32.00 2.36
CA VAL A 719 -9.95 32.69 2.38
C VAL A 719 -9.01 31.93 1.47
N GLN A 720 -8.29 32.66 0.62
CA GLN A 720 -7.28 32.10 -0.28
C GLN A 720 -5.89 32.53 0.20
N GLY A 721 -4.92 31.64 0.04
CA GLY A 721 -3.50 31.96 0.11
C GLY A 721 -3.09 32.84 -1.07
N SER A 722 -1.85 33.32 -1.03
CA SER A 722 -1.26 34.09 -2.14
C SER A 722 -0.92 33.18 -3.31
N VAL A 723 -0.73 31.89 -3.05
CA VAL A 723 -0.37 30.85 -4.02
C VAL A 723 -1.07 29.52 -3.73
N ASN A 724 -0.96 28.55 -4.64
CA ASN A 724 -1.20 27.14 -4.38
C ASN A 724 0.11 26.35 -4.27
N GLN A 725 0.03 25.08 -3.89
CA GLN A 725 1.20 24.22 -3.70
C GLN A 725 2.07 24.04 -4.95
N PHE A 726 1.50 24.17 -6.15
CA PHE A 726 2.24 24.02 -7.41
C PHE A 726 3.15 25.21 -7.69
N GLN A 727 2.87 26.34 -7.06
CA GLN A 727 3.67 27.56 -7.15
C GLN A 727 4.70 27.66 -6.02
N VAL A 728 4.65 26.78 -5.02
CA VAL A 728 5.66 26.70 -3.95
C VAL A 728 6.77 25.74 -4.39
N PRO A 729 8.03 26.20 -4.49
CA PRO A 729 9.16 25.33 -4.81
C PRO A 729 9.24 24.11 -3.90
N GLY A 730 9.25 22.91 -4.50
CA GLY A 730 9.24 21.64 -3.75
C GLY A 730 7.89 21.23 -3.15
N GLY A 731 6.83 22.04 -3.29
CA GLY A 731 5.52 21.81 -2.66
C GLY A 731 4.54 20.96 -3.47
N ARG A 732 4.86 20.62 -4.73
CA ARG A 732 3.92 19.99 -5.68
C ARG A 732 3.40 18.62 -5.25
N THR A 733 4.17 17.85 -4.48
CA THR A 733 3.81 16.54 -3.93
C THR A 733 3.56 16.56 -2.42
N ALA A 734 3.66 17.74 -1.78
CA ALA A 734 3.55 17.93 -0.33
C ALA A 734 2.10 18.00 0.21
N CYS A 735 1.10 17.69 -0.62
CA CYS A 735 -0.31 17.89 -0.30
C CYS A 735 -0.78 17.19 0.99
N SER A 736 -0.23 16.01 1.32
CA SER A 736 -0.61 15.30 2.56
C SER A 736 -0.09 15.98 3.82
N ALA A 737 1.15 16.46 3.81
CA ALA A 737 1.71 17.25 4.91
C ALA A 737 0.92 18.56 5.08
N MET A 738 0.66 19.27 3.97
CA MET A 738 -0.14 20.50 3.97
C MET A 738 -1.58 20.25 4.48
N ALA A 739 -2.20 19.14 4.10
CA ALA A 739 -3.53 18.76 4.55
C ALA A 739 -3.57 18.56 6.08
N VAL A 740 -2.61 17.82 6.64
CA VAL A 740 -2.52 17.59 8.10
C VAL A 740 -2.24 18.90 8.86
N LEU A 741 -1.32 19.73 8.37
CA LEU A 741 -1.06 21.05 8.96
C LEU A 741 -2.26 22.00 8.83
N GLY A 742 -3.02 21.91 7.73
CA GLY A 742 -4.28 22.63 7.56
C GLY A 742 -5.32 22.21 8.60
N ILE A 743 -5.38 20.92 8.96
CA ILE A 743 -6.23 20.44 10.06
C ILE A 743 -5.79 21.07 11.38
N ALA A 744 -4.49 21.00 11.70
CA ALA A 744 -3.94 21.54 12.94
C ALA A 744 -4.24 23.05 13.07
N ALA A 745 -3.96 23.82 12.01
CA ALA A 745 -4.15 25.27 12.02
C ALA A 745 -5.62 25.67 12.19
N VAL A 746 -6.56 25.02 11.48
CA VAL A 746 -8.00 25.31 11.63
C VAL A 746 -8.49 24.98 13.05
N LEU A 747 -8.01 23.88 13.64
CA LEU A 747 -8.41 23.48 14.99
C LEU A 747 -7.79 24.35 16.09
N ALA A 748 -6.57 24.86 15.88
CA ALA A 748 -5.87 25.74 16.81
C ALA A 748 -6.38 27.19 16.78
N HIS A 749 -6.85 27.68 15.63
CA HIS A 749 -7.20 29.10 15.43
C HIS A 749 -8.70 29.35 15.27
N GLY A 750 -9.57 28.45 15.73
CA GLY A 750 -11.03 28.64 15.65
C GLY A 750 -11.57 28.66 14.21
N GLY A 751 -10.76 28.26 13.22
CA GLY A 751 -11.06 28.35 11.79
C GLY A 751 -10.85 29.72 11.16
N GLU A 752 -10.30 30.69 11.88
CA GLU A 752 -9.87 31.98 11.35
C GLU A 752 -8.46 31.85 10.79
N LEU A 753 -8.36 31.45 9.52
CA LEU A 753 -7.11 31.46 8.76
C LEU A 753 -7.16 32.63 7.77
N ASP A 754 -6.19 33.54 7.89
CA ASP A 754 -5.92 34.58 6.90
C ASP A 754 -5.03 34.03 5.77
N THR A 755 -4.80 34.85 4.74
CA THR A 755 -3.93 34.51 3.62
C THR A 755 -2.52 34.13 4.09
N GLU A 756 -2.00 34.81 5.11
CA GLU A 756 -0.65 34.58 5.63
C GLU A 756 -0.52 33.20 6.28
N ARG A 757 -1.51 32.79 7.06
CA ARG A 757 -1.54 31.47 7.68
C ARG A 757 -1.69 30.35 6.66
N ILE A 758 -2.48 30.56 5.60
CA ILE A 758 -2.60 29.59 4.51
C ILE A 758 -1.24 29.41 3.82
N ASP A 759 -0.57 30.52 3.52
CA ASP A 759 0.77 30.50 2.94
C ASP A 759 1.76 29.77 3.87
N ASN A 760 1.74 30.06 5.17
CA ASN A 760 2.59 29.38 6.15
C ASN A 760 2.32 27.87 6.20
N ILE A 761 1.06 27.42 6.08
CA ILE A 761 0.74 25.98 5.97
C ILE A 761 1.40 25.36 4.73
N LEU A 762 1.43 26.07 3.61
CA LEU A 762 2.11 25.57 2.40
C LEU A 762 3.62 25.52 2.60
N LEU A 763 4.21 26.51 3.26
CA LEU A 763 5.64 26.55 3.54
C LEU A 763 6.06 25.43 4.49
N GLU A 764 5.41 25.35 5.64
CA GLU A 764 5.70 24.32 6.65
C GLU A 764 5.39 22.92 6.11
N GLY A 765 4.32 22.76 5.32
CA GLY A 765 3.97 21.48 4.70
C GLY A 765 4.99 21.05 3.67
N THR A 766 5.53 22.01 2.89
CA THR A 766 6.64 21.74 1.96
C THR A 766 7.89 21.37 2.73
N ALA A 767 8.27 22.12 3.77
CA ALA A 767 9.46 21.85 4.55
C ALA A 767 9.37 20.48 5.27
N LEU A 768 8.20 20.14 5.83
CA LEU A 768 7.94 18.84 6.43
C LEU A 768 8.05 17.71 5.39
N TYR A 769 7.42 17.87 4.23
CA TYR A 769 7.52 16.89 3.13
C TYR A 769 8.97 16.71 2.68
N GLN A 770 9.70 17.80 2.49
CA GLN A 770 11.10 17.75 2.08
C GLN A 770 11.96 17.08 3.15
N ARG A 771 11.71 17.32 4.43
CA ARG A 771 12.40 16.63 5.52
C ARG A 771 12.12 15.12 5.55
N MET A 772 10.89 14.72 5.24
CA MET A 772 10.54 13.31 5.05
C MET A 772 11.29 12.70 3.85
N ASN A 773 11.56 13.50 2.81
CA ASN A 773 12.30 13.08 1.63
C ASN A 773 13.84 13.11 1.84
N THR A 774 14.41 14.07 2.58
CA THR A 774 15.86 14.16 2.87
C THR A 774 16.35 13.17 3.90
N ALA A 775 15.46 12.56 4.68
CA ALA A 775 15.80 11.32 5.36
C ALA A 775 16.29 10.23 4.38
N THR A 776 16.10 10.45 3.06
CA THR A 776 16.45 9.54 1.97
C THR A 776 17.39 10.13 0.90
N GLU A 777 17.68 11.44 0.90
CA GLU A 777 18.51 12.16 -0.10
C GLU A 777 19.58 13.06 0.57
N ASP A 778 20.63 13.49 -0.14
CA ASP A 778 21.70 14.35 0.41
C ASP A 778 21.17 15.78 0.67
N GLU A 779 21.15 16.15 1.96
CA GLU A 779 20.65 17.42 2.52
C GLU A 779 21.23 18.67 1.83
N THR A 780 22.49 18.58 1.40
CA THR A 780 23.22 19.70 0.75
C THR A 780 22.68 19.97 -0.65
N GLU A 781 22.36 18.91 -1.41
CA GLU A 781 21.86 19.02 -2.77
C GLU A 781 20.45 19.59 -2.79
N LEU A 782 19.59 19.17 -1.86
CA LEU A 782 18.23 19.71 -1.75
C LEU A 782 18.25 21.22 -1.47
N MET A 783 19.07 21.67 -0.51
CA MET A 783 19.12 23.10 -0.15
C MET A 783 19.62 23.96 -1.30
N GLN A 784 20.62 23.47 -2.02
CA GLN A 784 21.11 24.15 -3.21
C GLN A 784 20.04 24.21 -4.30
N ALA A 785 19.30 23.12 -4.51
CA ALA A 785 18.25 23.05 -5.52
C ALA A 785 17.06 23.97 -5.19
N LEU A 786 16.58 23.96 -3.93
CA LEU A 786 15.53 24.86 -3.44
C LEU A 786 15.93 26.33 -3.56
N ALA A 787 17.17 26.68 -3.16
CA ALA A 787 17.67 28.05 -3.26
C ALA A 787 17.71 28.57 -4.70
N LEU A 788 18.12 27.72 -5.64
CA LEU A 788 18.10 28.04 -7.06
C LEU A 788 16.66 28.27 -7.58
N SER A 789 15.67 27.54 -7.06
CA SER A 789 14.26 27.73 -7.43
C SER A 789 13.69 29.05 -6.93
N CYS A 790 13.90 29.38 -5.65
CA CYS A 790 13.35 30.61 -5.06
C CYS A 790 13.95 31.87 -5.66
N GLY A 791 15.18 31.81 -6.18
CA GLY A 791 15.79 32.89 -6.95
C GLY A 791 15.18 33.11 -8.35
N GLY A 792 14.25 32.24 -8.80
CA GLY A 792 13.73 32.22 -10.16
C GLY A 792 14.72 31.65 -11.19
N MET A 793 15.78 30.97 -10.72
CA MET A 793 16.87 30.46 -11.57
C MET A 793 16.70 29.00 -12.00
N VAL A 794 15.74 28.28 -11.44
CA VAL A 794 15.37 26.93 -11.88
C VAL A 794 13.85 26.87 -11.81
N ASP A 795 13.21 26.47 -12.92
CA ASP A 795 11.78 26.20 -12.93
C ASP A 795 11.45 25.23 -11.78
N PRO A 796 10.54 25.57 -10.85
CA PRO A 796 10.11 24.69 -9.76
C PRO A 796 9.74 23.26 -10.22
N ILE A 797 9.36 23.09 -11.48
CA ILE A 797 9.05 21.80 -12.12
C ILE A 797 10.30 20.90 -12.26
N VAL A 798 11.49 21.47 -12.41
CA VAL A 798 12.74 20.74 -12.70
C VAL A 798 13.35 20.09 -11.45
N LEU A 799 12.93 20.51 -10.26
CA LEU A 799 13.43 19.98 -8.96
C LEU A 799 12.78 18.67 -8.52
N GLN A 800 12.07 17.99 -9.43
CA GLN A 800 11.38 16.76 -9.12
C GLN A 800 11.87 15.63 -10.04
N PRO A 801 12.89 14.85 -9.64
CA PRO A 801 12.85 13.41 -9.94
C PRO A 801 11.55 12.84 -9.32
N GLN A 802 11.11 11.66 -9.72
CA GLN A 802 9.81 11.09 -9.37
C GLN A 802 9.61 10.89 -7.85
N ALA A 803 9.38 11.96 -7.11
CA ALA A 803 9.31 11.97 -5.66
C ALA A 803 8.00 11.29 -5.21
N PRO A 804 8.06 10.43 -4.18
CA PRO A 804 6.89 9.68 -3.73
C PRO A 804 5.79 10.62 -3.21
N TYR A 805 4.54 10.26 -3.50
CA TYR A 805 3.39 10.83 -2.82
C TYR A 805 3.25 10.15 -1.46
N TYR A 806 3.31 10.91 -0.37
CA TYR A 806 3.00 10.36 0.95
C TYR A 806 1.50 10.37 1.20
N ASN A 807 0.99 9.32 1.82
CA ASN A 807 -0.33 9.27 2.42
C ASN A 807 -0.32 10.04 3.76
N PRO A 808 -1.43 10.70 4.18
CA PRO A 808 -1.51 11.32 5.50
C PRO A 808 -1.12 10.40 6.67
N LEU A 809 -1.33 9.08 6.53
CA LEU A 809 -0.91 8.08 7.54
C LEU A 809 0.61 7.91 7.66
N GLU A 810 1.38 8.39 6.68
CA GLU A 810 2.84 8.32 6.65
C GLU A 810 3.51 9.56 7.24
N ILE A 811 2.74 10.59 7.61
CA ILE A 811 3.27 11.75 8.32
C ILE A 811 3.69 11.29 9.74
N PRO A 812 4.92 11.55 10.20
CA PRO A 812 5.41 11.08 11.50
C PRO A 812 4.49 11.48 12.66
N GLU A 813 4.20 10.53 13.55
CA GLU A 813 3.28 10.76 14.67
C GLU A 813 3.78 11.86 15.62
N GLU A 814 5.11 11.99 15.78
CA GLU A 814 5.72 13.06 16.59
C GLU A 814 5.39 14.46 16.05
N GLU A 815 5.34 14.63 14.73
CA GLU A 815 4.98 15.89 14.09
C GLU A 815 3.50 16.18 14.23
N ILE A 816 2.67 15.15 14.09
CA ILE A 816 1.22 15.26 14.31
C ILE A 816 0.97 15.75 15.76
N ARG A 817 1.66 15.15 16.75
CA ARG A 817 1.55 15.54 18.17
C ARG A 817 2.12 16.92 18.46
N LEU A 818 3.27 17.28 17.87
CA LEU A 818 3.87 18.63 18.01
C LEU A 818 2.87 19.72 17.59
N ARG A 819 1.97 19.40 16.66
CA ARG A 819 0.94 20.29 16.13
C ARG A 819 -0.40 20.19 16.87
N GLY A 820 -0.42 19.51 18.03
CA GLY A 820 -1.59 19.36 18.90
C GLY A 820 -2.66 18.42 18.33
N LEU A 821 -2.26 17.46 17.49
CA LEU A 821 -3.15 16.47 16.90
C LEU A 821 -2.79 15.05 17.38
N LEU A 822 -3.76 14.16 17.28
CA LEU A 822 -3.65 12.71 17.44
C LEU A 822 -4.26 12.04 16.22
N GLN A 823 -3.52 11.14 15.57
CA GLN A 823 -4.09 10.29 14.53
C GLN A 823 -4.99 9.23 15.17
N ALA A 824 -6.31 9.37 14.97
CA ALA A 824 -7.30 8.53 15.64
C ALA A 824 -7.72 7.31 14.82
N GLY A 825 -7.48 7.32 13.51
CA GLY A 825 -7.74 6.16 12.66
C GLY A 825 -7.52 6.45 11.18
N ALA A 826 -7.40 5.39 10.39
CA ALA A 826 -7.33 5.46 8.93
C ALA A 826 -8.23 4.38 8.31
N GLY A 827 -8.66 4.59 7.08
CA GLY A 827 -9.47 3.64 6.32
C GLY A 827 -9.67 4.09 4.88
N THR A 828 -10.52 3.38 4.16
CA THR A 828 -10.97 3.76 2.82
C THR A 828 -12.48 3.98 2.82
N SER A 829 -12.95 4.87 1.96
CA SER A 829 -14.36 5.19 1.77
C SER A 829 -14.69 5.16 0.29
N HIS A 830 -15.81 4.54 -0.08
CA HIS A 830 -16.21 4.52 -1.48
C HIS A 830 -16.68 5.91 -1.92
N ARG A 831 -16.28 6.34 -3.11
CA ARG A 831 -16.57 7.69 -3.66
C ARG A 831 -18.04 8.09 -3.58
N ASP A 832 -18.94 7.14 -3.80
CA ASP A 832 -20.38 7.39 -3.82
C ASP A 832 -21.01 7.39 -2.41
N THR A 833 -20.37 6.75 -1.41
CA THR A 833 -20.82 6.74 0.00
C THR A 833 -20.10 7.77 0.86
N LEU A 834 -18.98 8.33 0.36
CA LEU A 834 -18.12 9.29 1.06
C LEU A 834 -18.91 10.39 1.79
N GLY A 835 -19.92 10.96 1.14
CA GLY A 835 -20.74 12.01 1.74
C GLY A 835 -21.46 11.55 3.02
N GLN A 836 -22.04 10.35 3.00
CA GLN A 836 -22.72 9.76 4.16
C GLN A 836 -21.71 9.40 5.24
N GLU A 837 -20.54 8.91 4.84
CA GLU A 837 -19.51 8.49 5.76
C GLU A 837 -18.86 9.65 6.49
N LEU A 838 -18.49 10.69 5.75
CA LEU A 838 -18.04 11.96 6.31
C LEU A 838 -19.10 12.62 7.19
N ALA A 839 -20.37 12.61 6.78
CA ALA A 839 -21.45 13.17 7.61
C ALA A 839 -21.50 12.50 8.98
N SER A 840 -21.34 11.18 9.00
CA SER A 840 -21.42 10.41 10.22
C SER A 840 -20.11 10.49 11.03
N LEU A 841 -18.96 10.68 10.38
CA LEU A 841 -17.68 11.01 11.02
C LEU A 841 -17.74 12.33 11.76
N LEU A 842 -18.03 13.39 11.02
CA LEU A 842 -18.07 14.75 11.53
C LEU A 842 -19.08 14.92 12.65
N ARG A 843 -20.09 14.06 12.79
CA ARG A 843 -21.07 14.11 13.89
C ARG A 843 -20.52 13.72 15.27
N GLN A 844 -19.41 13.01 15.34
CA GLN A 844 -19.01 12.35 16.59
C GLN A 844 -18.21 13.21 17.56
N GLY A 845 -17.58 14.25 17.05
CA GLY A 845 -16.85 15.21 17.86
C GLY A 845 -17.05 16.61 17.30
N GLU A 846 -17.03 17.59 18.20
CA GLU A 846 -17.17 19.00 17.83
C GLU A 846 -15.86 19.56 17.26
N ARG A 847 -14.72 18.94 17.55
CA ARG A 847 -13.40 19.32 17.03
C ARG A 847 -12.70 18.10 16.46
N MET A 848 -12.54 18.04 15.15
CA MET A 848 -11.85 16.96 14.43
C MET A 848 -11.50 17.37 13.00
N GLY A 849 -10.50 16.71 12.42
CA GLY A 849 -10.17 16.84 11.01
C GLY A 849 -10.05 15.50 10.32
N VAL A 850 -10.37 15.47 9.04
CA VAL A 850 -10.29 14.29 8.19
C VAL A 850 -9.50 14.65 6.95
N ALA A 851 -8.35 14.01 6.75
CA ALA A 851 -7.61 14.09 5.49
C ALA A 851 -8.16 13.07 4.49
N LEU A 852 -8.39 13.50 3.26
CA LEU A 852 -8.98 12.73 2.17
C LEU A 852 -8.03 12.66 0.99
N VAL A 853 -7.66 11.46 0.57
CA VAL A 853 -6.83 11.21 -0.62
C VAL A 853 -7.75 10.95 -1.81
N LEU A 854 -7.88 11.95 -2.68
CA LEU A 854 -8.75 11.97 -3.87
C LEU A 854 -7.90 11.78 -5.14
N GLY A 855 -7.52 10.54 -5.43
CA GLY A 855 -6.52 10.26 -6.46
C GLY A 855 -5.15 10.81 -6.05
N GLY A 856 -4.53 11.65 -6.89
CA GLY A 856 -3.24 12.29 -6.59
C GLY A 856 -3.32 13.56 -5.71
N TYR A 857 -4.46 13.83 -5.07
CA TYR A 857 -4.72 15.06 -4.34
C TYR A 857 -5.16 14.78 -2.91
N THR A 858 -4.47 15.32 -1.91
CA THR A 858 -4.94 15.27 -0.52
C THR A 858 -5.61 16.57 -0.11
N VAL A 859 -6.82 16.48 0.46
CA VAL A 859 -7.58 17.64 0.98
C VAL A 859 -8.04 17.36 2.41
N SER A 860 -8.40 18.42 3.14
CA SER A 860 -8.83 18.29 4.55
C SER A 860 -10.23 18.79 4.77
N VAL A 861 -11.01 18.01 5.51
CA VAL A 861 -12.36 18.36 5.97
C VAL A 861 -12.33 18.46 7.48
N ILE A 862 -12.65 19.63 8.03
CA ILE A 862 -12.51 19.92 9.45
C ILE A 862 -13.86 20.34 10.04
N ARG A 863 -14.18 19.83 11.23
CA ARG A 863 -15.25 20.37 12.07
C ARG A 863 -14.63 21.06 13.27
N ASN A 864 -15.03 22.31 13.51
CA ASN A 864 -14.64 23.07 14.70
C ASN A 864 -15.89 23.78 15.26
N GLY A 865 -16.48 23.19 16.30
CA GLY A 865 -17.79 23.55 16.84
C GLY A 865 -18.93 23.27 15.85
N ASP A 866 -19.69 24.33 15.55
CA ASP A 866 -20.81 24.30 14.62
C ASP A 866 -20.41 24.65 13.17
N ALA A 867 -19.14 24.99 12.95
CA ALA A 867 -18.61 25.33 11.63
C ALA A 867 -17.84 24.17 11.02
N TYR A 868 -17.89 24.10 9.69
CA TYR A 868 -17.20 23.11 8.88
C TYR A 868 -16.25 23.81 7.91
N TYR A 869 -15.09 23.23 7.69
CA TYR A 869 -14.05 23.81 6.86
C TYR A 869 -13.57 22.80 5.83
N LEU A 870 -13.29 23.29 4.63
CA LEU A 870 -12.58 22.56 3.58
C LEU A 870 -11.28 23.29 3.31
N PHE A 871 -10.15 22.62 3.54
CA PHE A 871 -8.83 23.09 3.15
C PHE A 871 -8.33 22.30 1.95
N ASP A 872 -7.82 23.01 0.95
CA ASP A 872 -7.22 22.44 -0.24
C ASP A 872 -6.01 23.27 -0.67
N SER A 873 -4.83 22.64 -0.67
CA SER A 873 -3.56 23.25 -1.04
C SER A 873 -3.39 23.46 -2.55
N HIS A 874 -4.21 22.82 -3.38
CA HIS A 874 -4.07 22.81 -4.85
C HIS A 874 -4.86 23.93 -5.54
N GLY A 875 -5.89 24.45 -4.89
CA GLY A 875 -6.94 25.25 -5.52
C GLY A 875 -8.01 24.41 -6.21
N TRP A 876 -9.22 24.97 -6.39
CA TRP A 876 -10.37 24.29 -6.96
C TRP A 876 -11.27 25.24 -7.76
N LYS A 877 -11.47 24.93 -9.05
CA LYS A 877 -12.30 25.69 -9.99
C LYS A 877 -11.89 27.17 -10.10
N ASP A 878 -12.74 28.07 -9.61
CA ASP A 878 -12.56 29.52 -9.57
C ASP A 878 -11.53 29.95 -8.51
N ARG A 879 -11.15 29.06 -7.59
CA ARG A 879 -10.13 29.29 -6.57
C ARG A 879 -8.80 28.78 -7.10
N ARG A 880 -8.00 29.67 -7.68
CA ARG A 880 -6.70 29.30 -8.28
C ARG A 880 -5.64 29.00 -7.22
N ASN A 881 -5.76 29.56 -6.03
CA ASN A 881 -4.79 29.43 -4.94
C ASN A 881 -5.25 28.40 -3.91
N ALA A 882 -4.35 28.03 -3.00
CA ALA A 882 -4.73 27.26 -1.82
C ALA A 882 -5.82 28.00 -1.04
N PHE A 883 -6.77 27.29 -0.44
CA PHE A 883 -7.89 27.95 0.21
C PHE A 883 -8.41 27.19 1.42
N VAL A 884 -9.08 27.96 2.30
CA VAL A 884 -9.93 27.48 3.38
C VAL A 884 -11.33 28.02 3.14
N GLN A 885 -12.30 27.14 2.92
CA GLN A 885 -13.70 27.52 2.79
C GLN A 885 -14.46 27.09 4.04
N ARG A 886 -15.12 28.05 4.69
CA ARG A 886 -16.07 27.82 5.77
C ARG A 886 -17.46 27.51 5.20
N TYR A 887 -18.12 26.53 5.80
CA TYR A 887 -19.50 26.13 5.55
C TYR A 887 -20.28 26.18 6.86
N ALA A 888 -21.48 26.76 6.82
CA ALA A 888 -22.40 26.77 7.96
C ALA A 888 -23.08 25.41 8.16
N PHE A 889 -23.27 24.65 7.08
CA PHE A 889 -23.97 23.37 7.12
C PHE A 889 -23.12 22.25 6.53
N VAL A 890 -23.08 21.12 7.23
CA VAL A 890 -22.35 19.93 6.79
C VAL A 890 -22.79 19.46 5.40
N ASN A 891 -24.06 19.57 5.05
CA ASN A 891 -24.56 19.12 3.73
C ASN A 891 -23.92 19.92 2.57
N GLU A 892 -23.66 21.20 2.75
CA GLU A 892 -23.04 22.04 1.71
C GLU A 892 -21.57 21.66 1.51
N LEU A 893 -20.85 21.44 2.62
CA LEU A 893 -19.49 20.89 2.61
C LEU A 893 -19.46 19.55 1.88
N LEU A 894 -20.35 18.61 2.24
CA LEU A 894 -20.37 17.27 1.65
C LEU A 894 -20.71 17.30 0.15
N VAL A 895 -21.57 18.21 -0.29
CA VAL A 895 -21.84 18.43 -1.71
C VAL A 895 -20.58 18.93 -2.43
N ALA A 896 -19.81 19.84 -1.82
CA ALA A 896 -18.56 20.33 -2.39
C ALA A 896 -17.50 19.22 -2.48
N VAL A 897 -17.28 18.47 -1.39
CA VAL A 897 -16.34 17.34 -1.34
C VAL A 897 -16.75 16.24 -2.32
N GLY A 898 -18.04 15.90 -2.43
CA GLY A 898 -18.53 14.92 -3.39
C GLY A 898 -18.28 15.33 -4.85
N LYS A 899 -18.36 16.63 -5.17
CA LYS A 899 -17.98 17.16 -6.49
C LYS A 899 -16.47 17.05 -6.74
N MET A 900 -15.64 17.32 -5.73
CA MET A 900 -14.19 17.16 -5.83
C MET A 900 -13.80 15.69 -6.02
N ALA A 901 -14.37 14.79 -5.22
CA ALA A 901 -14.15 13.36 -5.30
C ALA A 901 -14.49 12.80 -6.68
N LYS A 902 -15.65 13.16 -7.24
CA LYS A 902 -16.04 12.76 -8.62
C LYS A 902 -15.09 13.25 -9.71
N SER A 903 -14.45 14.40 -9.51
CA SER A 903 -13.59 15.00 -10.51
C SER A 903 -12.11 14.64 -10.38
N ARG A 904 -11.63 14.38 -9.16
CA ARG A 904 -10.22 14.10 -8.86
C ARG A 904 -9.94 12.60 -8.70
N ALA A 905 -10.90 11.84 -8.20
CA ALA A 905 -10.86 10.37 -8.13
C ALA A 905 -11.65 9.76 -9.30
N LEU A 906 -11.23 10.07 -10.54
CA LEU A 906 -11.91 9.59 -11.75
C LEU A 906 -11.83 8.06 -11.88
N PHE A 907 -10.68 7.49 -11.53
CA PHE A 907 -10.37 6.06 -11.68
C PHE A 907 -10.39 5.30 -10.35
N ASP A 908 -10.25 6.01 -9.23
CA ASP A 908 -10.23 5.43 -7.89
C ASP A 908 -11.64 5.49 -7.28
N HIS A 909 -12.24 4.31 -7.13
CA HIS A 909 -13.52 4.16 -6.45
C HIS A 909 -13.39 4.29 -4.93
N GLU A 910 -12.19 4.06 -4.41
CA GLU A 910 -11.86 4.19 -2.99
C GLU A 910 -11.06 5.47 -2.72
N ILE A 911 -11.44 6.13 -1.64
CA ILE A 911 -10.83 7.37 -1.16
C ILE A 911 -10.17 7.06 0.18
N GLY A 912 -8.87 7.31 0.28
CA GLY A 912 -8.16 7.20 1.56
C GLY A 912 -8.69 8.23 2.55
N VAL A 913 -8.98 7.81 3.77
CA VAL A 913 -9.53 8.64 4.85
C VAL A 913 -8.66 8.49 6.08
N THR A 914 -8.11 9.60 6.59
CA THR A 914 -7.36 9.60 7.86
C THR A 914 -7.95 10.62 8.81
N LEU A 915 -8.31 10.18 10.02
CA LEU A 915 -8.94 10.98 11.05
C LEU A 915 -7.92 11.48 12.06
N TYR A 916 -8.02 12.76 12.37
CA TYR A 916 -7.22 13.45 13.38
C TYR A 916 -8.14 14.09 14.41
N LEU A 917 -7.79 13.94 15.68
CA LEU A 917 -8.43 14.60 16.81
C LEU A 917 -7.45 15.60 17.43
N PRO A 918 -7.92 16.70 18.02
CA PRO A 918 -7.08 17.51 18.89
C PRO A 918 -6.56 16.69 20.07
N GLU A 919 -5.33 16.96 20.52
CA GLU A 919 -4.75 16.27 21.68
C GLU A 919 -5.50 16.56 23.00
N ASP A 920 -6.26 17.66 23.04
CA ASP A 920 -7.08 18.08 24.19
C ASP A 920 -8.52 17.53 24.21
N VAL A 921 -8.87 16.61 23.30
CA VAL A 921 -10.21 15.96 23.18
C VAL A 921 -10.20 14.50 23.60
#